data_AF-A0A7V7XER0-F1
#
_entry.id   AF-A0A7V7XER0-F1
#
_cell.length_a   1.000
_cell.length_b   1.000
_cell.length_c   1.000
_cell.angle_alpha   90.00
_cell.angle_beta   90.00
_cell.angle_gamma   90.00
#
_symmetry.space_group_name_H-M   'P 1'
#
loop_
_entity.id
_entity.type
_entity.pdbx_description
1 polymer ?
#
loop_
_entity_poly.entity_id
_entity_poly.type
_entity_poly.pdbx_seq_one_letter_code
_entity_poly.pdbx_strand_id
1 'polypeptide(L)'
;MNKKVVLRLVLLLLFIASITTVMAQQELPDADGDGIPDEFDGCPSETGLPENYGCPAGVAPPDTDGDTLPDVGESCPEIPGDPMLGGCPDTDGDQQPDPYDSCPQEVGFSQNFGCPQGVQSDRDGDGVPDRTDVCIDIAGDAALAGCTQDQVTDFDGDGVADIIDACYDTVGDAGNNGCPAGTTPDSDFDGVSDFDDACPRQTGSPDNNGCIFDADQDFLEDQYDACPDQPGDGLNNGCPAGVAPPDADGDSIPDLNDRCPNDAGAPGFDCPDSDGDFVTDLDDLCPNEQGLIELQGCVAVTELTLAANRAPLSPANAAGVARLGQLVSGVSQVAVASNGTLAVQTYTTGLLLYDLNAATLTPQMLESMGSRMAISGNGVILIDTPYDITNGVPAIQVWDVASRTGLHYILLNDEPILAQVAISPDGSRFATSHSAITLYGPGAPDSSNAVRIWETSGGTDTASLNHDVPVTQIAFHPDGARLVIGTEQNTIVWDVNSQQPLATLDVIAFPFENTLAFTQDGSKLVVGRGDGSISVWDMNSYSLLYETAVLNQGQFGAVVSAVAFSPDGSLIAVSGGPFADGPIDVLDFQIVLLDASNGSVLVSLPDIKRAAGSMAFSPDGTMLIFPGPNSVEFWGIAQ
;
A
#
# COMPACT_ATOMS: atom_id res chain seq x y z
N MET A 1 31.41 23.34 -31.55
CA MET A 1 30.69 23.62 -30.30
C MET A 1 29.60 24.63 -30.58
N ASN A 2 28.35 24.22 -30.40
CA ASN A 2 27.18 24.96 -30.85
C ASN A 2 26.81 26.04 -29.83
N LYS A 3 26.73 27.32 -30.25
CA LYS A 3 26.50 28.47 -29.35
C LYS A 3 25.21 28.37 -28.51
N LYS A 4 24.25 27.52 -28.92
CA LYS A 4 23.02 27.21 -28.16
C LYS A 4 23.26 26.33 -26.92
N VAL A 5 24.29 25.49 -26.91
CA VAL A 5 24.62 24.62 -25.76
C VAL A 5 25.34 25.43 -24.66
N VAL A 6 26.20 26.37 -25.05
CA VAL A 6 26.90 27.25 -24.11
C VAL A 6 25.95 28.26 -23.45
N LEU A 7 24.96 28.78 -24.19
CA LEU A 7 23.96 29.69 -23.62
C LEU A 7 22.99 28.98 -22.65
N ARG A 8 22.66 27.71 -22.91
CA ARG A 8 21.88 26.87 -21.98
C ARG A 8 22.69 26.48 -20.74
N LEU A 9 23.98 26.19 -20.86
CA LEU A 9 24.85 25.93 -19.69
C LEU A 9 25.04 27.18 -18.82
N VAL A 10 25.13 28.37 -19.43
CA VAL A 10 25.32 29.64 -18.69
C VAL A 10 24.02 30.09 -18.01
N LEU A 11 22.84 29.87 -18.63
CA LEU A 11 21.56 30.09 -17.94
C LEU A 11 21.32 29.05 -16.83
N LEU A 12 21.70 27.78 -17.04
CA LEU A 12 21.57 26.73 -16.01
C LEU A 12 22.50 26.99 -14.81
N LEU A 13 23.73 27.46 -15.04
CA LEU A 13 24.66 27.84 -13.97
C LEU A 13 24.24 29.12 -13.23
N LEU A 14 23.52 30.03 -13.88
CA LEU A 14 22.93 31.21 -13.22
C LEU A 14 21.64 30.85 -12.46
N PHE A 15 20.91 29.81 -12.87
CA PHE A 15 19.75 29.28 -12.15
C PHE A 15 20.17 28.45 -10.92
N ILE A 16 21.24 27.63 -11.03
CA ILE A 16 21.83 26.87 -9.91
C ILE A 16 22.41 27.80 -8.84
N ALA A 17 22.90 28.98 -9.21
CA ALA A 17 23.44 29.96 -8.25
C ALA A 17 22.36 30.72 -7.46
N SER A 18 21.09 30.66 -7.88
CA SER A 18 19.97 31.31 -7.19
C SER A 18 19.22 30.38 -6.21
N ILE A 19 19.52 29.08 -6.21
CA ILE A 19 18.93 28.08 -5.32
C ILE A 19 19.97 27.62 -4.27
N THR A 20 20.75 28.55 -3.71
CA THR A 20 21.67 28.27 -2.58
C THR A 20 21.43 29.17 -1.38
N THR A 21 20.19 29.63 -1.21
CA THR A 21 19.78 30.31 0.02
C THR A 21 18.42 29.81 0.45
N VAL A 22 18.42 29.29 1.68
CA VAL A 22 17.28 28.77 2.47
C VAL A 22 16.89 27.34 2.12
N MET A 23 17.47 26.40 2.87
CA MET A 23 16.80 25.26 3.52
C MET A 23 17.83 24.64 4.47
N ALA A 24 17.99 25.26 5.63
CA ALA A 24 18.49 24.54 6.79
C ALA A 24 17.28 23.78 7.33
N GLN A 25 17.35 22.44 7.36
CA GLN A 25 16.43 21.62 8.13
C GLN A 25 16.44 22.14 9.56
N GLN A 26 15.29 22.59 10.04
CA GLN A 26 15.11 22.97 11.42
C GLN A 26 14.95 21.65 12.19
N GLU A 27 16.04 21.14 12.78
CA GLU A 27 15.89 20.17 13.87
C GLU A 27 15.01 20.84 14.93
N LEU A 28 13.88 20.21 15.26
CA LEU A 28 13.01 20.72 16.32
C LEU A 28 13.83 20.77 17.62
N PRO A 29 13.73 21.85 18.42
CA PRO A 29 14.47 21.95 19.66
C PRO A 29 14.14 20.77 20.58
N ASP A 30 15.18 20.12 21.11
CA ASP A 30 15.11 19.12 22.16
C ASP A 30 16.16 19.54 23.21
N ALA A 31 15.69 20.21 24.24
CA ALA A 31 16.52 20.92 25.20
C ALA A 31 17.13 19.99 26.26
N ASP A 32 16.56 18.81 26.48
CA ASP A 32 17.08 17.84 27.44
C ASP A 32 17.75 16.61 26.79
N GLY A 33 17.54 16.40 25.49
CA GLY A 33 18.20 15.42 24.65
C GLY A 33 17.70 14.00 24.83
N ASP A 34 16.45 13.81 25.26
CA ASP A 34 15.83 12.49 25.41
C ASP A 34 15.25 11.92 24.10
N GLY A 35 15.23 12.73 23.04
CA GLY A 35 14.76 12.36 21.70
C GLY A 35 13.29 12.73 21.44
N ILE A 36 12.63 13.44 22.36
CA ILE A 36 11.30 14.02 22.19
C ILE A 36 11.46 15.54 22.00
N PRO A 37 10.94 16.15 20.92
CA PRO A 37 11.03 17.60 20.75
C PRO A 37 10.30 18.36 21.88
N ASP A 38 10.81 19.53 22.25
CA ASP A 38 10.31 20.40 23.34
C ASP A 38 8.80 20.69 23.26
N GLU A 39 8.21 20.66 22.06
CA GLU A 39 6.79 20.90 21.82
C GLU A 39 5.90 19.68 22.11
N PHE A 40 6.48 18.48 22.14
CA PHE A 40 5.83 17.22 22.46
C PHE A 40 6.30 16.64 23.80
N ASP A 41 7.13 17.39 24.52
CA ASP A 41 7.66 17.03 25.83
C ASP A 41 6.93 17.80 26.94
N GLY A 42 6.29 17.07 27.85
CA GLY A 42 5.65 17.61 29.04
C GLY A 42 6.65 18.17 30.06
N CYS A 43 7.93 17.79 29.98
CA CYS A 43 9.02 18.28 30.80
C CYS A 43 10.27 18.64 29.97
N PRO A 44 10.25 19.68 29.11
CA PRO A 44 11.29 20.03 28.12
C PRO A 44 12.70 20.35 28.66
N SER A 45 12.92 20.19 29.95
CA SER A 45 14.21 20.46 30.61
C SER A 45 14.69 19.31 31.48
N GLU A 46 13.97 18.18 31.50
CA GLU A 46 14.22 17.04 32.37
C GLU A 46 14.01 15.71 31.62
N THR A 47 15.10 15.07 31.22
CA THR A 47 15.07 13.82 30.43
C THR A 47 14.05 12.79 30.95
N GLY A 48 13.11 12.39 30.09
CA GLY A 48 12.09 11.41 30.44
C GLY A 48 11.96 10.28 29.43
N LEU A 49 10.76 9.69 29.42
CA LEU A 49 10.42 8.60 28.52
C LEU A 49 9.11 8.94 27.80
N PRO A 50 8.91 8.47 26.56
CA PRO A 50 7.68 8.73 25.81
C PRO A 50 6.41 8.25 26.52
N GLU A 51 6.50 7.16 27.27
CA GLU A 51 5.39 6.59 28.06
C GLU A 51 4.88 7.49 29.21
N ASN A 52 5.61 8.57 29.52
CA ASN A 52 5.22 9.60 30.48
C ASN A 52 5.35 11.00 29.85
N TYR A 53 5.14 11.11 28.53
CA TYR A 53 5.16 12.37 27.78
C TYR A 53 6.46 13.17 27.97
N GLY A 54 7.62 12.51 27.95
CA GLY A 54 8.92 13.17 28.14
C GLY A 54 9.24 13.61 29.58
N CYS A 55 8.34 13.36 30.54
CA CYS A 55 8.63 13.60 31.95
C CYS A 55 9.36 12.44 32.64
N PRO A 56 10.25 12.73 33.63
CA PRO A 56 10.93 11.69 34.40
C PRO A 56 9.97 10.77 35.17
N ALA A 57 10.38 9.52 35.38
CA ALA A 57 9.58 8.55 36.12
C ALA A 57 9.20 9.04 37.54
N GLY A 58 7.90 9.18 37.80
CA GLY A 58 7.36 9.65 39.07
C GLY A 58 7.13 11.15 39.17
N VAL A 59 7.43 11.90 38.12
CA VAL A 59 6.99 13.28 37.90
C VAL A 59 5.76 13.23 36.99
N ALA A 60 4.64 13.78 37.45
CA ALA A 60 3.45 13.89 36.61
C ALA A 60 3.67 15.03 35.60
N PRO A 61 3.28 14.84 34.33
CA PRO A 61 3.23 15.93 33.37
C PRO A 61 2.39 17.11 33.88
N PRO A 62 2.68 18.34 33.44
CA PRO A 62 1.81 19.48 33.67
C PRO A 62 0.38 19.19 33.19
N ASP A 63 -0.57 19.59 34.03
CA ASP A 63 -2.02 19.57 33.80
C ASP A 63 -2.50 20.89 34.40
N THR A 64 -2.67 21.89 33.52
CA THR A 64 -2.88 23.28 33.88
C THR A 64 -4.33 23.56 34.26
N ASP A 65 -5.27 22.84 33.65
CA ASP A 65 -6.71 23.04 33.85
C ASP A 65 -7.34 22.08 34.88
N GLY A 66 -6.63 21.00 35.21
CA GLY A 66 -6.98 20.01 36.23
C GLY A 66 -8.03 19.00 35.80
N ASP A 67 -8.21 18.78 34.49
CA ASP A 67 -9.19 17.85 33.93
C ASP A 67 -8.69 16.39 33.87
N THR A 68 -7.44 16.16 34.31
CA THR A 68 -6.70 14.89 34.38
C THR A 68 -6.02 14.44 33.08
N LEU A 69 -6.06 15.25 32.04
CA LEU A 69 -5.24 15.10 30.85
C LEU A 69 -3.96 15.97 30.97
N PRO A 70 -2.84 15.57 30.34
CA PRO A 70 -1.64 16.40 30.26
C PRO A 70 -1.78 17.52 29.22
N ASP A 71 -1.25 18.70 29.54
CA ASP A 71 -1.21 19.86 28.63
C ASP A 71 -0.61 19.53 27.24
N VAL A 72 0.30 18.55 27.21
CA VAL A 72 0.99 18.10 26.00
C VAL A 72 0.12 17.09 25.22
N GLY A 73 -0.29 17.49 24.02
CA GLY A 73 -1.20 16.72 23.17
C GLY A 73 -2.69 17.05 23.37
N GLU A 74 -3.00 18.00 24.25
CA GLU A 74 -4.32 18.61 24.34
C GLU A 74 -4.50 19.77 23.37
N SER A 75 -5.72 19.91 22.86
CA SER A 75 -6.14 21.05 22.06
C SER A 75 -6.50 22.27 22.94
N CYS A 76 -6.87 22.06 24.20
CA CYS A 76 -7.35 23.10 25.13
C CYS A 76 -6.71 23.07 26.53
N PRO A 77 -5.37 23.14 26.65
CA PRO A 77 -4.63 22.92 27.91
C PRO A 77 -4.93 23.91 29.06
N GLU A 78 -5.72 24.96 28.82
CA GLU A 78 -6.09 25.95 29.84
C GLU A 78 -7.56 25.86 30.28
N ILE A 79 -8.38 25.00 29.65
CA ILE A 79 -9.83 24.97 29.86
C ILE A 79 -10.33 23.52 29.94
N PRO A 80 -10.87 23.08 31.09
CA PRO A 80 -11.25 21.68 31.30
C PRO A 80 -12.24 21.17 30.25
N GLY A 81 -11.95 20.01 29.65
CA GLY A 81 -12.75 19.47 28.56
C GLY A 81 -12.96 17.96 28.59
N ASP A 82 -13.49 17.42 27.50
CA ASP A 82 -13.73 15.98 27.34
C ASP A 82 -12.51 15.30 26.67
N PRO A 83 -11.96 14.22 27.24
CA PRO A 83 -10.92 13.41 26.60
C PRO A 83 -11.25 12.90 25.20
N MET A 84 -12.53 12.65 24.91
CA MET A 84 -13.00 12.23 23.58
C MET A 84 -12.98 13.36 22.55
N LEU A 85 -12.84 14.61 23.01
CA LEU A 85 -12.84 15.85 22.21
C LEU A 85 -11.50 16.59 22.30
N GLY A 86 -10.41 15.88 22.57
CA GLY A 86 -9.06 16.46 22.63
C GLY A 86 -8.81 17.38 23.82
N GLY A 87 -9.54 17.21 24.92
CA GLY A 87 -9.41 18.05 26.12
C GLY A 87 -10.16 19.38 26.03
N CYS A 88 -10.99 19.58 25.00
CA CYS A 88 -11.75 20.81 24.83
C CYS A 88 -13.18 20.69 25.40
N PRO A 89 -13.77 21.81 25.89
CA PRO A 89 -15.16 21.85 26.29
C PRO A 89 -16.09 21.77 25.07
N ASP A 90 -17.30 21.25 25.29
CA ASP A 90 -18.42 21.24 24.34
C ASP A 90 -19.64 21.76 25.11
N THR A 91 -19.96 23.04 24.92
CA THR A 91 -20.94 23.75 25.73
C THR A 91 -22.38 23.40 25.35
N ASP A 92 -22.66 23.11 24.08
CA ASP A 92 -24.02 22.80 23.62
C ASP A 92 -24.29 21.30 23.42
N GLY A 93 -23.25 20.47 23.41
CA GLY A 93 -23.33 19.01 23.44
C GLY A 93 -23.54 18.37 22.08
N ASP A 94 -23.16 19.05 20.99
CA ASP A 94 -23.32 18.55 19.63
C ASP A 94 -22.13 17.67 19.14
N GLN A 95 -21.13 17.47 19.99
CA GLN A 95 -19.88 16.74 19.74
C GLN A 95 -18.86 17.48 18.86
N GLN A 96 -19.06 18.77 18.59
CA GLN A 96 -18.05 19.68 18.08
C GLN A 96 -17.46 20.48 19.26
N PRO A 97 -16.13 20.48 19.50
CA PRO A 97 -15.56 21.19 20.64
C PRO A 97 -15.61 22.71 20.44
N ASP A 98 -15.91 23.49 21.50
CA ASP A 98 -16.14 24.95 21.48
C ASP A 98 -15.13 25.77 20.66
N PRO A 99 -13.80 25.50 20.67
CA PRO A 99 -12.84 26.27 19.85
C PRO A 99 -12.90 25.96 18.35
N TYR A 100 -13.52 24.84 17.99
CA TYR A 100 -13.71 24.38 16.61
C TYR A 100 -15.20 24.42 16.22
N ASP A 101 -16.03 25.01 17.07
CA ASP A 101 -17.46 25.21 16.88
C ASP A 101 -17.71 26.70 16.60
N SER A 102 -18.31 26.98 15.47
CA SER A 102 -18.64 28.33 15.01
C SER A 102 -19.92 28.87 15.67
N CYS A 103 -20.73 28.01 16.29
CA CYS A 103 -21.92 28.35 17.07
C CYS A 103 -21.94 27.64 18.44
N PRO A 104 -20.94 27.87 19.32
CA PRO A 104 -20.65 27.06 20.53
C PRO A 104 -21.67 27.17 21.67
N GLN A 105 -22.86 27.69 21.39
CA GLN A 105 -23.97 27.83 22.34
C GLN A 105 -25.29 27.29 21.76
N GLU A 106 -25.28 26.79 20.52
CA GLU A 106 -26.45 26.37 19.77
C GLU A 106 -26.18 25.06 19.03
N VAL A 107 -26.72 23.95 19.57
CA VAL A 107 -26.59 22.60 18.99
C VAL A 107 -26.71 22.61 17.46
N GLY A 108 -25.60 22.30 16.79
CA GLY A 108 -25.53 22.22 15.34
C GLY A 108 -25.16 20.83 14.85
N PHE A 109 -24.55 20.81 13.67
CA PHE A 109 -24.12 19.58 13.01
C PHE A 109 -22.69 19.76 12.52
N SER A 110 -21.89 18.69 12.58
CA SER A 110 -20.46 18.71 12.20
C SER A 110 -20.20 19.20 10.77
N GLN A 111 -21.14 18.93 9.85
CA GLN A 111 -21.07 19.39 8.45
C GLN A 111 -21.18 20.92 8.29
N ASN A 112 -21.65 21.63 9.32
CA ASN A 112 -21.75 23.08 9.37
C ASN A 112 -20.93 23.67 10.53
N PHE A 113 -19.83 23.01 10.91
CA PHE A 113 -18.91 23.44 11.98
C PHE A 113 -19.61 23.80 13.30
N GLY A 114 -20.62 23.00 13.70
CA GLY A 114 -21.37 23.20 14.95
C GLY A 114 -22.51 24.22 14.88
N CYS A 115 -22.81 24.78 13.69
CA CYS A 115 -23.94 25.72 13.53
C CYS A 115 -25.28 25.06 13.13
N PRO A 116 -26.43 25.55 13.67
CA PRO A 116 -27.77 25.09 13.30
C PRO A 116 -28.14 25.35 11.82
N GLN A 117 -29.12 24.59 11.33
CA GLN A 117 -29.63 24.72 9.95
C GLN A 117 -30.11 26.14 9.63
N GLY A 118 -29.57 26.74 8.56
CA GLY A 118 -29.93 28.08 8.09
C GLY A 118 -29.11 29.22 8.73
N VAL A 119 -28.20 28.89 9.65
CA VAL A 119 -27.18 29.81 10.18
C VAL A 119 -25.90 29.58 9.37
N GLN A 120 -25.37 30.64 8.75
CA GLN A 120 -24.08 30.57 8.07
C GLN A 120 -22.97 30.66 9.11
N SER A 121 -22.10 29.65 9.11
CA SER A 121 -20.86 29.65 9.89
C SER A 121 -19.96 30.81 9.45
N ASP A 122 -19.46 31.57 10.42
CA ASP A 122 -18.58 32.74 10.27
C ASP A 122 -17.72 32.79 11.56
N ARG A 123 -16.65 31.98 11.55
CA ARG A 123 -15.88 31.65 12.75
C ARG A 123 -15.07 32.85 13.27
N ASP A 124 -14.57 33.69 12.39
CA ASP A 124 -13.79 34.88 12.77
C ASP A 124 -14.64 36.16 12.93
N GLY A 125 -15.91 36.11 12.51
CA GLY A 125 -16.92 37.13 12.71
C GLY A 125 -16.74 38.38 11.83
N ASP A 126 -16.06 38.25 10.69
CA ASP A 126 -15.82 39.36 9.76
C ASP A 126 -17.00 39.64 8.81
N GLY A 127 -17.98 38.72 8.77
CA GLY A 127 -19.18 38.80 7.94
C GLY A 127 -19.06 38.08 6.59
N VAL A 128 -17.97 37.36 6.33
CA VAL A 128 -17.77 36.43 5.23
C VAL A 128 -18.04 35.01 5.74
N PRO A 129 -18.97 34.25 5.14
CA PRO A 129 -19.23 32.89 5.59
C PRO A 129 -18.03 31.96 5.34
N ASP A 130 -17.73 31.05 6.27
CA ASP A 130 -16.57 30.13 6.25
C ASP A 130 -16.42 29.37 4.91
N ARG A 131 -17.54 28.95 4.31
CA ARG A 131 -17.57 28.27 3.00
C ARG A 131 -17.02 29.10 1.83
N THR A 132 -16.90 30.41 2.03
CA THR A 132 -16.44 31.42 1.07
C THR A 132 -15.27 32.23 1.63
N ASP A 133 -14.78 31.86 2.81
CA ASP A 133 -13.67 32.49 3.52
C ASP A 133 -12.43 31.60 3.38
N VAL A 134 -11.36 32.19 2.85
CA VAL A 134 -10.07 31.51 2.67
C VAL A 134 -9.24 31.55 3.95
N CYS A 135 -9.47 32.54 4.82
CA CYS A 135 -8.81 32.77 6.08
C CYS A 135 -9.77 32.60 7.26
N ILE A 136 -10.45 31.46 7.31
CA ILE A 136 -11.54 31.09 8.25
C ILE A 136 -11.32 31.37 9.75
N ASP A 137 -10.10 31.64 10.21
CA ASP A 137 -9.77 31.91 11.61
C ASP A 137 -9.26 33.36 11.85
N ILE A 138 -9.21 34.21 10.81
CA ILE A 138 -8.57 35.53 10.85
C ILE A 138 -9.44 36.58 10.15
N ALA A 139 -10.17 37.36 10.96
CA ALA A 139 -11.10 38.37 10.46
C ALA A 139 -10.48 39.32 9.43
N GLY A 140 -11.00 39.30 8.20
CA GLY A 140 -10.45 40.03 7.06
C GLY A 140 -11.49 40.80 6.26
N ASP A 141 -11.25 40.89 4.95
CA ASP A 141 -12.06 41.68 4.02
C ASP A 141 -12.73 40.77 2.99
N ALA A 142 -14.03 40.92 2.81
CA ALA A 142 -14.80 40.21 1.78
C ALA A 142 -14.24 40.39 0.36
N ALA A 143 -13.54 41.50 0.08
CA ALA A 143 -12.86 41.73 -1.21
C ALA A 143 -11.60 40.86 -1.39
N LEU A 144 -11.08 40.27 -0.33
CA LEU A 144 -9.93 39.38 -0.27
C LEU A 144 -10.33 37.98 0.22
N ALA A 145 -11.59 37.59 -0.01
CA ALA A 145 -12.14 36.31 0.43
C ALA A 145 -11.89 36.03 1.92
N GLY A 146 -12.11 37.03 2.78
CA GLY A 146 -11.99 36.90 4.24
C GLY A 146 -10.56 37.02 4.79
N CYS A 147 -9.55 37.20 3.93
CA CYS A 147 -8.17 37.39 4.37
C CYS A 147 -7.80 38.87 4.63
N THR A 148 -6.81 39.10 5.49
CA THR A 148 -6.20 40.43 5.66
C THR A 148 -5.14 40.70 4.58
N GLN A 149 -4.90 41.98 4.27
CA GLN A 149 -3.98 42.39 3.19
C GLN A 149 -2.52 41.91 3.37
N ASP A 150 -2.11 41.58 4.59
CA ASP A 150 -0.79 41.06 4.95
C ASP A 150 -0.66 39.54 4.81
N GLN A 151 -1.77 38.83 4.64
CA GLN A 151 -1.84 37.37 4.44
C GLN A 151 -1.88 36.99 2.95
N VAL A 152 -2.16 37.95 2.06
CA VAL A 152 -2.32 37.70 0.63
C VAL A 152 -1.03 37.98 -0.14
N THR A 153 -0.56 37.00 -0.89
CA THR A 153 0.53 37.15 -1.87
C THR A 153 -0.03 37.52 -3.24
N ASP A 154 0.81 38.17 -4.05
CA ASP A 154 0.55 38.51 -5.46
C ASP A 154 1.86 38.14 -6.18
N PHE A 155 1.94 36.87 -6.58
CA PHE A 155 3.16 36.23 -7.05
C PHE A 155 3.59 36.75 -8.41
N ASP A 156 2.64 37.03 -9.30
CA ASP A 156 2.91 37.54 -10.64
C ASP A 156 2.94 39.08 -10.73
N GLY A 157 2.42 39.78 -9.72
CA GLY A 157 2.48 41.23 -9.56
C GLY A 157 1.47 42.01 -10.41
N ASP A 158 0.36 41.39 -10.81
CA ASP A 158 -0.67 42.02 -11.66
C ASP A 158 -1.67 42.90 -10.88
N GLY A 159 -1.67 42.78 -9.54
CA GLY A 159 -2.53 43.53 -8.62
C GLY A 159 -3.81 42.80 -8.20
N VAL A 160 -3.98 41.54 -8.57
CA VAL A 160 -4.94 40.57 -8.02
C VAL A 160 -4.18 39.67 -7.04
N ALA A 161 -4.79 39.33 -5.90
CA ALA A 161 -4.15 38.46 -4.92
C ALA A 161 -4.23 36.99 -5.37
N ASP A 162 -3.18 36.19 -5.15
CA ASP A 162 -3.05 34.79 -5.57
C ASP A 162 -4.28 33.94 -5.17
N ILE A 163 -4.83 34.19 -3.98
CA ILE A 163 -5.99 33.49 -3.44
C ILE A 163 -7.29 33.74 -4.21
N ILE A 164 -7.34 34.78 -5.03
CA ILE A 164 -8.46 35.16 -5.89
C ILE A 164 -8.01 35.30 -7.37
N ASP A 165 -6.81 34.80 -7.68
CA ASP A 165 -6.19 34.80 -9.00
C ASP A 165 -6.22 33.38 -9.60
N ALA A 166 -7.00 33.21 -10.67
CA ALA A 166 -7.13 31.94 -11.39
C ALA A 166 -5.86 31.56 -12.19
N CYS A 167 -4.94 32.51 -12.40
CA CYS A 167 -3.67 32.34 -13.08
C CYS A 167 -2.51 32.92 -12.25
N TYR A 168 -2.45 32.61 -10.95
CA TYR A 168 -1.52 33.18 -9.96
C TYR A 168 -0.02 33.23 -10.34
N ASP A 169 0.42 32.50 -11.37
CA ASP A 169 1.80 32.51 -11.87
C ASP A 169 2.03 33.35 -13.14
N THR A 170 0.98 33.96 -13.70
CA THR A 170 0.98 34.56 -15.03
C THR A 170 0.16 35.86 -15.12
N VAL A 171 0.87 36.99 -15.15
CA VAL A 171 0.31 38.37 -15.19
C VAL A 171 -0.93 38.49 -16.08
N GLY A 172 -2.07 38.81 -15.47
CA GLY A 172 -3.36 39.01 -16.14
C GLY A 172 -4.02 40.35 -15.87
N ASP A 173 -5.36 40.33 -15.79
CA ASP A 173 -6.19 41.51 -15.61
C ASP A 173 -7.28 41.21 -14.57
N ALA A 174 -7.52 42.16 -13.66
CA ALA A 174 -8.54 42.06 -12.61
C ALA A 174 -9.97 41.83 -13.13
N GLY A 175 -10.26 42.18 -14.39
CA GLY A 175 -11.53 41.89 -15.05
C GLY A 175 -11.69 40.45 -15.53
N ASN A 176 -10.66 39.61 -15.38
CA ASN A 176 -10.61 38.20 -15.79
C ASN A 176 -9.98 37.31 -14.70
N ASN A 177 -10.26 37.62 -13.42
CA ASN A 177 -9.75 36.89 -12.24
C ASN A 177 -8.23 36.64 -12.30
N GLY A 178 -7.42 37.64 -12.69
CA GLY A 178 -5.95 37.54 -12.75
C GLY A 178 -5.41 36.73 -13.94
N CYS A 179 -6.28 36.24 -14.84
CA CYS A 179 -5.85 35.53 -16.05
C CYS A 179 -5.65 36.44 -17.28
N PRO A 180 -4.72 36.10 -18.20
CA PRO A 180 -4.56 36.77 -19.47
C PRO A 180 -5.81 36.70 -20.36
N ALA A 181 -6.08 37.78 -21.11
CA ALA A 181 -7.24 37.84 -22.00
C ALA A 181 -7.25 36.70 -23.06
N GLY A 182 -8.30 35.87 -23.03
CA GLY A 182 -8.54 34.78 -23.98
C GLY A 182 -8.28 33.36 -23.45
N THR A 183 -7.99 33.20 -22.16
CA THR A 183 -8.13 31.93 -21.44
C THR A 183 -9.60 31.71 -21.05
N THR A 184 -10.02 30.44 -20.94
CA THR A 184 -11.32 30.05 -20.36
C THR A 184 -11.02 29.54 -18.96
N PRO A 185 -11.26 30.35 -17.91
CA PRO A 185 -11.03 29.96 -16.53
C PRO A 185 -11.94 28.79 -16.12
N ASP A 186 -11.51 28.02 -15.14
CA ASP A 186 -12.23 26.92 -14.47
C ASP A 186 -11.84 27.06 -12.99
N SER A 187 -12.65 27.82 -12.25
CA SER A 187 -12.32 28.36 -10.93
C SER A 187 -12.50 27.35 -9.79
N ASP A 188 -13.25 26.27 -10.00
CA ASP A 188 -13.41 25.17 -9.04
C ASP A 188 -12.82 23.84 -9.50
N PHE A 189 -12.23 23.79 -10.70
CA PHE A 189 -11.47 22.66 -11.25
C PHE A 189 -12.30 21.40 -11.52
N ASP A 190 -13.60 21.54 -11.79
CA ASP A 190 -14.49 20.42 -12.05
C ASP A 190 -14.47 19.93 -13.52
N GLY A 191 -13.73 20.64 -14.38
CA GLY A 191 -13.57 20.33 -15.80
C GLY A 191 -14.58 21.03 -16.71
N VAL A 192 -15.43 21.92 -16.18
CA VAL A 192 -16.30 22.86 -16.89
C VAL A 192 -15.71 24.26 -16.75
N SER A 193 -15.60 25.02 -17.85
CA SER A 193 -15.10 26.39 -17.73
C SER A 193 -16.14 27.32 -17.12
N ASP A 194 -15.73 28.33 -16.34
CA ASP A 194 -16.57 29.36 -15.70
C ASP A 194 -17.63 30.00 -16.60
N PHE A 195 -17.37 30.04 -17.91
CA PHE A 195 -18.30 30.59 -18.89
C PHE A 195 -19.47 29.65 -19.23
N ASP A 196 -19.19 28.34 -19.22
CA ASP A 196 -20.15 27.26 -19.44
C ASP A 196 -20.65 26.66 -18.12
N ASP A 197 -20.14 27.18 -16.99
CA ASP A 197 -20.45 26.82 -15.63
C ASP A 197 -21.49 27.78 -15.00
N ALA A 198 -22.52 27.22 -14.38
CA ALA A 198 -23.58 27.92 -13.68
C ALA A 198 -23.26 28.17 -12.20
N CYS A 199 -22.29 27.45 -11.63
CA CYS A 199 -21.77 27.55 -10.27
C CYS A 199 -20.23 27.62 -10.24
N PRO A 200 -19.58 28.65 -10.85
CA PRO A 200 -18.13 28.67 -11.17
C PRO A 200 -17.14 28.69 -10.00
N ARG A 201 -17.59 28.45 -8.78
CA ARG A 201 -16.78 28.43 -7.54
C ARG A 201 -17.20 27.27 -6.63
N GLN A 202 -17.94 26.31 -7.16
CA GLN A 202 -18.49 25.18 -6.43
C GLN A 202 -18.38 23.96 -7.32
N THR A 203 -17.42 23.09 -7.00
CA THR A 203 -17.16 21.84 -7.74
C THR A 203 -18.45 21.08 -8.06
N GLY A 204 -18.75 20.89 -9.34
CA GLY A 204 -19.95 20.20 -9.83
C GLY A 204 -19.64 19.17 -10.91
N SER A 205 -20.64 18.90 -11.76
CA SER A 205 -20.52 17.91 -12.84
C SER A 205 -20.71 18.55 -14.22
N PRO A 206 -19.94 18.11 -15.24
CA PRO A 206 -20.13 18.55 -16.63
C PRO A 206 -21.53 18.34 -17.20
N ASP A 207 -22.27 17.36 -16.68
CA ASP A 207 -23.63 17.07 -17.13
C ASP A 207 -24.67 18.08 -16.58
N ASN A 208 -24.28 18.92 -15.62
CA ASN A 208 -25.14 19.94 -14.98
C ASN A 208 -24.55 21.36 -15.03
N ASN A 209 -23.79 21.67 -16.09
CA ASN A 209 -23.12 22.97 -16.26
C ASN A 209 -22.33 23.37 -14.99
N GLY A 210 -21.55 22.45 -14.41
CA GLY A 210 -20.67 22.73 -13.27
C GLY A 210 -21.34 22.96 -11.91
N CYS A 211 -22.65 22.73 -11.77
CA CYS A 211 -23.33 22.75 -10.47
C CYS A 211 -23.55 21.34 -9.90
N ILE A 212 -23.70 21.26 -8.57
CA ILE A 212 -24.22 20.08 -7.87
C ILE A 212 -25.67 19.79 -8.33
N PHE A 213 -26.00 18.52 -8.57
CA PHE A 213 -27.32 18.07 -9.03
C PHE A 213 -28.22 17.79 -7.81
N ASP A 214 -29.14 18.72 -7.56
CA ASP A 214 -30.20 18.67 -6.55
C ASP A 214 -31.50 19.06 -7.28
N ALA A 215 -32.27 18.05 -7.69
CA ALA A 215 -33.40 18.21 -8.60
C ALA A 215 -34.65 18.79 -7.90
N ASP A 216 -34.77 18.66 -6.59
CA ASP A 216 -35.92 19.12 -5.82
C ASP A 216 -35.65 20.30 -4.88
N GLN A 217 -34.38 20.72 -4.77
CA GLN A 217 -33.88 21.89 -4.06
C GLN A 217 -34.03 21.80 -2.54
N ASP A 218 -33.88 20.61 -1.96
CA ASP A 218 -33.93 20.39 -0.53
C ASP A 218 -32.55 20.41 0.17
N PHE A 219 -31.49 20.68 -0.60
CA PHE A 219 -30.08 20.73 -0.17
C PHE A 219 -29.44 19.36 0.12
N LEU A 220 -30.06 18.24 -0.29
CA LEU A 220 -29.39 16.96 -0.51
C LEU A 220 -29.11 16.76 -2.01
N GLU A 221 -27.95 16.20 -2.32
CA GLU A 221 -27.64 15.85 -3.72
C GLU A 221 -28.43 14.61 -4.11
N ASP A 222 -28.90 14.51 -5.37
CA ASP A 222 -29.70 13.38 -5.86
C ASP A 222 -29.05 12.00 -5.63
N GLN A 223 -27.72 11.93 -5.55
CA GLN A 223 -26.98 10.70 -5.29
C GLN A 223 -27.02 10.25 -3.81
N TYR A 224 -27.36 11.17 -2.92
CA TYR A 224 -27.57 10.97 -1.48
C TYR A 224 -29.05 11.11 -1.08
N ASP A 225 -29.92 11.36 -2.05
CA ASP A 225 -31.36 11.52 -1.89
C ASP A 225 -32.10 10.28 -2.41
N ALA A 226 -32.87 9.64 -1.53
CA ALA A 226 -33.70 8.48 -1.84
C ALA A 226 -35.02 8.85 -2.55
N CYS A 227 -35.37 10.14 -2.59
CA CYS A 227 -36.53 10.74 -3.24
C CYS A 227 -36.17 12.00 -4.06
N PRO A 228 -35.26 11.93 -5.05
CA PRO A 228 -34.65 13.08 -5.75
C PRO A 228 -35.60 14.00 -6.53
N ASP A 229 -36.89 13.67 -6.58
CA ASP A 229 -37.93 14.48 -7.24
C ASP A 229 -38.89 15.16 -6.22
N GLN A 230 -38.66 15.03 -4.91
CA GLN A 230 -39.60 15.43 -3.85
C GLN A 230 -38.90 15.98 -2.59
N PRO A 231 -39.03 17.29 -2.30
CA PRO A 231 -38.25 17.92 -1.25
C PRO A 231 -38.48 17.25 0.11
N GLY A 232 -37.42 16.75 0.72
CA GLY A 232 -37.44 16.03 1.99
C GLY A 232 -36.46 16.61 3.02
N ASP A 233 -36.06 15.74 3.94
CA ASP A 233 -35.05 16.05 4.95
C ASP A 233 -34.02 14.93 5.05
N GLY A 234 -32.81 15.26 5.49
CA GLY A 234 -31.72 14.29 5.63
C GLY A 234 -31.95 13.23 6.71
N LEU A 235 -32.93 13.42 7.62
CA LEU A 235 -33.30 12.42 8.62
C LEU A 235 -34.07 11.25 8.01
N ASN A 236 -34.61 11.44 6.81
CA ASN A 236 -35.37 10.44 6.06
C ASN A 236 -34.77 10.22 4.67
N ASN A 237 -33.43 10.31 4.55
CA ASN A 237 -32.68 10.15 3.29
C ASN A 237 -33.26 11.00 2.13
N GLY A 238 -33.62 12.25 2.36
CA GLY A 238 -34.18 13.14 1.32
C GLY A 238 -35.65 12.88 0.95
N CYS A 239 -36.32 11.93 1.61
CA CYS A 239 -37.76 11.71 1.41
C CYS A 239 -38.65 12.62 2.28
N PRO A 240 -39.82 13.08 1.79
CA PRO A 240 -40.74 13.89 2.57
C PRO A 240 -41.26 13.20 3.83
N ALA A 241 -41.58 13.99 4.87
CA ALA A 241 -42.12 13.47 6.12
C ALA A 241 -43.36 12.56 5.91
N GLY A 242 -43.24 11.30 6.32
CA GLY A 242 -44.29 10.28 6.20
C GLY A 242 -44.29 9.49 4.89
N VAL A 243 -43.33 9.75 4.00
CA VAL A 243 -42.97 8.89 2.86
C VAL A 243 -41.78 8.05 3.30
N ALA A 244 -41.92 6.72 3.24
CA ALA A 244 -40.78 5.84 3.50
C ALA A 244 -39.84 5.86 2.28
N PRO A 245 -38.52 5.93 2.50
CA PRO A 245 -37.54 5.71 1.44
C PRO A 245 -37.79 4.39 0.70
N PRO A 246 -37.43 4.30 -0.58
CA PRO A 246 -37.43 3.04 -1.31
C PRO A 246 -36.64 1.95 -0.57
N ASP A 247 -37.21 0.75 -0.56
CA ASP A 247 -36.67 -0.49 0.01
C ASP A 247 -37.20 -1.59 -0.92
N ALA A 248 -36.37 -2.00 -1.87
CA ALA A 248 -36.77 -2.84 -2.98
C ALA A 248 -36.86 -4.33 -2.62
N ASP A 249 -36.08 -4.80 -1.65
CA ASP A 249 -36.07 -6.18 -1.21
C ASP A 249 -36.85 -6.46 0.10
N GLY A 250 -37.19 -5.39 0.83
CA GLY A 250 -38.07 -5.41 2.00
C GLY A 250 -37.39 -5.84 3.29
N ASP A 251 -36.06 -5.74 3.39
CA ASP A 251 -35.30 -6.13 4.57
C ASP A 251 -35.31 -5.06 5.69
N SER A 252 -35.95 -3.92 5.43
CA SER A 252 -36.06 -2.74 6.29
C SER A 252 -34.83 -1.82 6.34
N ILE A 253 -33.91 -1.96 5.39
CA ILE A 253 -32.81 -1.05 5.11
C ILE A 253 -33.15 -0.32 3.79
N PRO A 254 -33.16 1.03 3.77
CA PRO A 254 -33.40 1.78 2.53
C PRO A 254 -32.36 1.49 1.44
N ASP A 255 -32.77 1.47 0.17
CA ASP A 255 -31.91 1.15 -0.99
C ASP A 255 -30.60 1.98 -1.02
N LEU A 256 -30.65 3.24 -0.59
CA LEU A 256 -29.50 4.15 -0.56
C LEU A 256 -28.46 3.77 0.53
N ASN A 257 -28.91 3.09 1.58
CA ASN A 257 -28.09 2.62 2.69
C ASN A 257 -27.83 1.10 2.63
N ASP A 258 -28.26 0.45 1.55
CA ASP A 258 -28.16 -0.98 1.36
C ASP A 258 -27.09 -1.31 0.30
N ARG A 259 -26.17 -2.20 0.66
CA ARG A 259 -25.12 -2.71 -0.23
C ARG A 259 -25.66 -3.78 -1.19
N CYS A 260 -26.79 -4.39 -0.87
CA CYS A 260 -27.48 -5.42 -1.65
C CYS A 260 -28.96 -5.08 -1.88
N PRO A 261 -29.29 -3.93 -2.51
CA PRO A 261 -30.65 -3.35 -2.57
C PRO A 261 -31.70 -4.16 -3.34
N ASN A 262 -31.39 -5.39 -3.77
CA ASN A 262 -32.34 -6.28 -4.44
C ASN A 262 -32.38 -7.68 -3.81
N ASP A 263 -31.57 -7.94 -2.79
CA ASP A 263 -31.31 -9.25 -2.23
C ASP A 263 -31.36 -9.18 -0.70
N ALA A 264 -32.54 -9.42 -0.14
CA ALA A 264 -32.83 -9.18 1.28
C ALA A 264 -31.89 -9.92 2.24
N GLY A 265 -31.22 -9.14 3.10
CA GLY A 265 -30.43 -9.62 4.21
C GLY A 265 -31.25 -10.21 5.36
N ALA A 266 -30.56 -10.77 6.36
CA ALA A 266 -31.20 -11.11 7.62
C ALA A 266 -31.62 -9.82 8.34
N PRO A 267 -32.66 -9.82 9.21
CA PRO A 267 -33.15 -8.60 9.85
C PRO A 267 -32.03 -7.81 10.57
N GLY A 268 -31.69 -6.62 10.05
CA GLY A 268 -30.63 -5.76 10.56
C GLY A 268 -29.24 -5.94 9.92
N PHE A 269 -29.14 -6.73 8.85
CA PHE A 269 -27.96 -6.88 7.98
C PHE A 269 -28.36 -6.48 6.56
N ASP A 270 -27.45 -5.83 5.85
CA ASP A 270 -27.60 -5.31 4.48
C ASP A 270 -27.66 -6.41 3.42
N CYS A 271 -26.75 -7.38 3.48
CA CYS A 271 -26.63 -8.41 2.46
C CYS A 271 -27.00 -9.81 3.00
N PRO A 272 -27.39 -10.75 2.12
CA PRO A 272 -27.64 -12.14 2.51
C PRO A 272 -26.39 -12.81 3.07
N ASP A 273 -26.58 -13.80 3.94
CA ASP A 273 -25.53 -14.74 4.41
C ASP A 273 -26.09 -16.15 4.19
N SER A 274 -25.66 -16.79 3.10
CA SER A 274 -26.22 -18.04 2.61
C SER A 274 -25.80 -19.26 3.44
N ASP A 275 -24.64 -19.22 4.10
CA ASP A 275 -24.09 -20.36 4.86
C ASP A 275 -24.06 -20.17 6.38
N GLY A 276 -24.36 -18.96 6.86
CA GLY A 276 -24.60 -18.61 8.25
C GLY A 276 -23.33 -18.53 9.08
N ASP A 277 -22.24 -18.04 8.50
CA ASP A 277 -20.95 -17.89 9.18
C ASP A 277 -20.62 -16.46 9.65
N PHE A 278 -21.59 -15.54 9.48
CA PHE A 278 -21.53 -14.13 9.85
C PHE A 278 -20.66 -13.25 8.93
N VAL A 279 -20.30 -13.74 7.74
CA VAL A 279 -19.82 -12.94 6.62
C VAL A 279 -20.92 -12.91 5.55
N THR A 280 -21.24 -11.74 5.00
CA THR A 280 -22.30 -11.63 3.98
C THR A 280 -21.83 -12.20 2.65
N ASP A 281 -22.72 -12.74 1.82
CA ASP A 281 -22.42 -13.32 0.49
C ASP A 281 -21.64 -12.36 -0.43
N LEU A 282 -21.77 -11.04 -0.21
CA LEU A 282 -21.03 -10.00 -0.92
C LEU A 282 -19.56 -9.92 -0.48
N ASP A 283 -19.32 -10.11 0.83
CA ASP A 283 -17.99 -10.06 1.47
C ASP A 283 -17.36 -11.44 1.67
N ASP A 284 -18.15 -12.51 1.44
CA ASP A 284 -17.79 -13.91 1.59
C ASP A 284 -17.24 -14.48 0.29
N LEU A 285 -16.07 -15.10 0.39
CA LEU A 285 -15.36 -15.69 -0.74
C LEU A 285 -15.68 -17.16 -0.93
N CYS A 286 -16.32 -17.78 0.05
CA CYS A 286 -16.87 -19.12 0.04
C CYS A 286 -18.36 -19.12 0.46
N PRO A 287 -19.26 -18.37 -0.21
CA PRO A 287 -20.64 -18.07 0.22
C PRO A 287 -21.60 -19.28 0.28
N ASN A 288 -21.09 -20.50 0.18
CA ASN A 288 -21.86 -21.74 0.27
C ASN A 288 -21.21 -22.74 1.24
N GLU A 289 -20.19 -22.33 2.02
CA GLU A 289 -19.38 -23.18 2.89
C GLU A 289 -19.04 -22.49 4.22
N GLN A 290 -19.85 -22.75 5.25
CA GLN A 290 -19.70 -22.17 6.58
C GLN A 290 -18.24 -22.12 7.09
N GLY A 291 -17.62 -20.95 7.04
CA GLY A 291 -16.21 -20.72 7.30
C GLY A 291 -15.93 -19.94 8.57
N LEU A 292 -14.83 -19.20 8.55
CA LEU A 292 -14.40 -18.34 9.67
C LEU A 292 -14.40 -16.89 9.20
N ILE A 293 -14.89 -15.99 10.05
CA ILE A 293 -14.87 -14.52 9.82
C ILE A 293 -13.44 -14.04 9.49
N GLU A 294 -12.44 -14.56 10.20
CA GLU A 294 -11.01 -14.25 9.98
C GLU A 294 -10.49 -14.69 8.60
N LEU A 295 -11.23 -15.53 7.88
CA LEU A 295 -10.88 -16.05 6.56
C LEU A 295 -11.88 -15.59 5.48
N GLN A 296 -12.62 -14.49 5.72
CA GLN A 296 -13.65 -13.97 4.81
C GLN A 296 -14.63 -15.04 4.35
N GLY A 297 -15.14 -15.78 5.33
CA GLY A 297 -16.18 -16.79 5.17
C GLY A 297 -15.72 -18.15 4.62
N CYS A 298 -14.41 -18.34 4.43
CA CYS A 298 -13.86 -19.61 3.97
C CYS A 298 -13.44 -20.55 5.11
N VAL A 299 -13.57 -21.87 4.87
CA VAL A 299 -13.06 -22.91 5.77
C VAL A 299 -11.52 -22.98 5.77
N ALA A 300 -10.93 -23.20 6.94
CA ALA A 300 -9.55 -23.63 7.02
C ALA A 300 -9.44 -25.07 6.50
N VAL A 301 -8.60 -25.32 5.49
CA VAL A 301 -8.36 -26.71 5.03
C VAL A 301 -7.69 -27.50 6.13
N THR A 302 -8.43 -28.44 6.71
CA THR A 302 -7.96 -29.25 7.83
C THR A 302 -7.32 -30.57 7.41
N GLU A 303 -7.56 -31.05 6.18
CA GLU A 303 -6.99 -32.31 5.67
C GLU A 303 -6.47 -32.18 4.23
N LEU A 304 -5.15 -32.11 4.05
CA LEU A 304 -4.52 -32.37 2.76
C LEU A 304 -4.38 -33.89 2.57
N THR A 305 -5.21 -34.50 1.72
CA THR A 305 -5.02 -35.90 1.33
C THR A 305 -3.83 -36.04 0.37
N LEU A 306 -2.62 -36.26 0.88
CA LEU A 306 -1.46 -36.62 0.04
C LEU A 306 -1.65 -38.01 -0.59
N ALA A 307 -1.66 -38.07 -1.93
CA ALA A 307 -1.49 -39.32 -2.66
C ALA A 307 0.00 -39.68 -2.71
N ALA A 308 0.44 -40.66 -1.91
CA ALA A 308 1.83 -41.09 -1.89
C ALA A 308 2.20 -41.88 -3.17
N ASN A 309 2.78 -41.19 -4.16
CA ASN A 309 3.52 -41.82 -5.25
C ASN A 309 5.00 -41.43 -5.16
N ARG A 310 5.89 -42.43 -5.09
CA ARG A 310 7.35 -42.27 -4.96
C ARG A 310 8.09 -42.63 -6.26
N ALA A 311 7.50 -42.32 -7.43
CA ALA A 311 8.22 -42.38 -8.71
C ALA A 311 8.38 -40.97 -9.34
N PRO A 312 9.59 -40.57 -9.79
CA PRO A 312 9.88 -39.24 -10.32
C PRO A 312 8.96 -38.80 -11.43
N LEU A 313 8.54 -37.54 -11.37
CA LEU A 313 7.78 -36.94 -12.44
C LEU A 313 8.60 -36.96 -13.73
N SER A 314 7.97 -37.45 -14.78
CA SER A 314 8.50 -37.64 -16.11
C SER A 314 7.38 -37.42 -17.13
N PRO A 315 7.70 -37.26 -18.43
CA PRO A 315 6.64 -37.13 -19.43
C PRO A 315 5.73 -38.38 -19.49
N ALA A 316 6.21 -39.54 -19.03
CA ALA A 316 5.45 -40.80 -19.05
C ALA A 316 4.43 -40.93 -17.91
N ASN A 317 4.57 -40.17 -16.82
CA ASN A 317 3.69 -40.20 -15.64
C ASN A 317 3.19 -38.79 -15.26
N ALA A 318 3.12 -37.86 -16.23
CA ALA A 318 2.69 -36.48 -16.05
C ALA A 318 1.27 -36.31 -15.46
N ALA A 319 0.42 -37.35 -15.53
CA ALA A 319 -0.87 -37.40 -14.82
C ALA A 319 -0.72 -37.55 -13.29
N GLY A 320 0.50 -37.66 -12.77
CA GLY A 320 0.81 -37.78 -11.35
C GLY A 320 0.75 -36.45 -10.58
N VAL A 321 0.23 -35.39 -11.19
CA VAL A 321 -0.03 -34.12 -10.50
C VAL A 321 -1.52 -33.95 -10.24
N ALA A 322 -1.88 -33.58 -9.01
CA ALA A 322 -3.27 -33.38 -8.61
C ALA A 322 -3.42 -32.24 -7.61
N ARG A 323 -4.48 -31.45 -7.76
CA ARG A 323 -4.91 -30.47 -6.76
C ARG A 323 -5.31 -31.18 -5.46
N LEU A 324 -4.73 -30.75 -4.35
CA LEU A 324 -4.90 -31.34 -3.01
C LEU A 324 -5.81 -30.50 -2.10
N GLY A 325 -5.93 -29.18 -2.32
CA GLY A 325 -6.75 -28.30 -1.48
C GLY A 325 -6.52 -26.81 -1.75
N GLN A 326 -7.31 -25.97 -1.07
CA GLN A 326 -7.37 -24.52 -1.23
C GLN A 326 -7.40 -23.79 0.10
N LEU A 327 -6.47 -22.89 0.41
CA LEU A 327 -6.38 -22.27 1.75
C LEU A 327 -6.39 -20.74 1.67
N VAL A 328 -7.35 -20.09 2.34
CA VAL A 328 -7.44 -18.63 2.62
C VAL A 328 -7.49 -17.69 1.41
N SER A 329 -8.38 -16.72 1.42
CA SER A 329 -8.50 -15.73 0.35
C SER A 329 -7.40 -14.68 0.28
N GLY A 330 -7.30 -14.00 -0.87
CA GLY A 330 -6.51 -12.78 -1.00
C GLY A 330 -5.02 -12.99 -0.78
N VAL A 331 -4.45 -14.10 -1.29
CA VAL A 331 -3.03 -14.39 -1.13
C VAL A 331 -2.20 -13.54 -2.09
N SER A 332 -1.19 -12.86 -1.56
CA SER A 332 -0.18 -12.15 -2.35
C SER A 332 1.04 -13.03 -2.59
N GLN A 333 1.56 -13.68 -1.54
CA GLN A 333 2.80 -14.44 -1.60
C GLN A 333 2.77 -15.68 -0.72
N VAL A 334 3.46 -16.73 -1.16
CA VAL A 334 3.77 -17.91 -0.34
C VAL A 334 5.27 -18.12 -0.25
N ALA A 335 5.75 -18.69 0.86
CA ALA A 335 7.13 -19.13 1.00
C ALA A 335 7.21 -20.34 1.95
N VAL A 336 8.16 -21.25 1.72
CA VAL A 336 8.32 -22.48 2.51
C VAL A 336 9.73 -22.58 3.05
N ALA A 337 9.86 -22.72 4.37
CA ALA A 337 11.12 -22.99 5.04
C ALA A 337 11.46 -24.50 5.03
N SER A 338 12.75 -24.82 5.14
CA SER A 338 13.22 -26.21 5.14
C SER A 338 12.80 -27.01 6.38
N ASN A 339 12.36 -26.35 7.44
CA ASN A 339 11.75 -26.98 8.62
C ASN A 339 10.26 -27.38 8.40
N GLY A 340 9.64 -27.00 7.27
CA GLY A 340 8.24 -27.27 6.97
C GLY A 340 7.26 -26.17 7.35
N THR A 341 7.74 -25.01 7.83
CA THR A 341 6.89 -23.83 7.95
C THR A 341 6.50 -23.32 6.57
N LEU A 342 5.21 -23.29 6.26
CA LEU A 342 4.63 -22.54 5.15
C LEU A 342 4.18 -21.18 5.68
N ALA A 343 4.67 -20.11 5.07
CA ALA A 343 4.25 -18.74 5.32
C ALA A 343 3.40 -18.27 4.13
N VAL A 344 2.26 -17.65 4.44
CA VAL A 344 1.26 -17.16 3.48
C VAL A 344 0.94 -15.71 3.82
N GLN A 345 1.38 -14.79 2.96
CA GLN A 345 1.01 -13.38 3.07
C GLN A 345 -0.31 -13.15 2.33
N THR A 346 -1.24 -12.49 3.00
CA THR A 346 -2.53 -12.08 2.44
C THR A 346 -2.59 -10.56 2.28
N TYR A 347 -3.51 -10.08 1.44
CA TYR A 347 -3.80 -8.66 1.24
C TYR A 347 -4.61 -8.05 2.40
N THR A 348 -5.36 -8.86 3.16
CA THR A 348 -6.39 -8.38 4.09
C THR A 348 -6.14 -8.79 5.54
N THR A 349 -5.69 -10.02 5.79
CA THR A 349 -5.63 -10.64 7.13
C THR A 349 -4.21 -10.72 7.71
N GLY A 350 -3.20 -10.32 6.93
CA GLY A 350 -1.80 -10.32 7.32
C GLY A 350 -1.08 -11.65 7.01
N LEU A 351 -0.18 -12.07 7.90
CA LEU A 351 0.69 -13.23 7.70
C LEU A 351 0.15 -14.47 8.41
N LEU A 352 -0.03 -15.56 7.67
CA LEU A 352 -0.45 -16.86 8.18
C LEU A 352 0.66 -17.89 8.10
N LEU A 353 0.87 -18.63 9.19
CA LEU A 353 1.86 -19.69 9.28
C LEU A 353 1.19 -21.06 9.44
N TYR A 354 1.69 -22.04 8.69
CA TYR A 354 1.25 -23.43 8.74
C TYR A 354 2.44 -24.36 8.92
N ASP A 355 2.25 -25.45 9.66
CA ASP A 355 3.24 -26.53 9.74
C ASP A 355 2.86 -27.65 8.76
N LEU A 356 3.61 -27.75 7.66
CA LEU A 356 3.39 -28.78 6.63
C LEU A 356 3.66 -30.21 7.14
N ASN A 357 4.31 -30.37 8.29
CA ASN A 357 4.53 -31.67 8.92
C ASN A 357 3.37 -32.07 9.84
N ALA A 358 2.46 -31.14 10.17
CA ALA A 358 1.32 -31.41 11.02
C ALA A 358 0.30 -32.27 10.27
N ALA A 359 -0.42 -33.12 11.01
CA ALA A 359 -1.50 -33.93 10.44
C ALA A 359 -2.71 -33.07 10.00
N THR A 360 -2.82 -31.86 10.55
CA THR A 360 -3.88 -30.89 10.29
C THR A 360 -3.22 -29.52 10.17
N LEU A 361 -3.50 -28.81 9.09
CA LEU A 361 -2.99 -27.46 8.88
C LEU A 361 -3.86 -26.44 9.62
N THR A 362 -3.45 -26.06 10.81
CA THR A 362 -4.08 -24.97 11.55
C THR A 362 -3.30 -23.68 11.34
N PRO A 363 -3.93 -22.60 10.85
CA PRO A 363 -3.24 -21.32 10.70
C PRO A 363 -2.82 -20.78 12.07
N GLN A 364 -1.62 -20.25 12.12
CA GLN A 364 -1.21 -19.31 13.16
C GLN A 364 -1.11 -17.92 12.53
N MET A 365 -1.94 -16.99 13.00
CA MET A 365 -1.94 -15.61 12.51
C MET A 365 -0.84 -14.79 13.20
N LEU A 366 -0.23 -13.91 12.41
CA LEU A 366 0.60 -12.80 12.87
C LEU A 366 0.03 -11.53 12.25
N GLU A 367 -0.40 -10.60 13.09
CA GLU A 367 -0.89 -9.28 12.66
C GLU A 367 0.27 -8.50 12.05
N SER A 368 0.34 -8.52 10.72
CA SER A 368 1.36 -7.81 9.94
C SER A 368 0.82 -7.49 8.57
N MET A 369 0.76 -6.20 8.23
CA MET A 369 0.38 -5.72 6.92
C MET A 369 1.64 -5.48 6.09
N GLY A 370 1.96 -6.41 5.19
CA GLY A 370 3.14 -6.32 4.35
C GLY A 370 2.89 -6.68 2.90
N SER A 371 3.68 -6.12 2.00
CA SER A 371 3.57 -6.33 0.56
C SER A 371 4.45 -7.49 0.06
N ARG A 372 5.60 -7.71 0.70
CA ARG A 372 6.59 -8.72 0.31
C ARG A 372 7.12 -9.46 1.52
N MET A 373 7.51 -10.70 1.30
CA MET A 373 7.98 -11.61 2.33
C MET A 373 9.17 -12.45 1.86
N ALA A 374 10.09 -12.73 2.78
CA ALA A 374 11.12 -13.76 2.60
C ALA A 374 11.22 -14.62 3.87
N ILE A 375 11.49 -15.92 3.72
CA ILE A 375 11.67 -16.85 4.84
C ILE A 375 13.00 -17.59 4.73
N SER A 376 13.73 -17.70 5.83
CA SER A 376 14.96 -18.47 5.91
C SER A 376 14.68 -19.94 6.22
N GLY A 377 15.68 -20.80 6.04
CA GLY A 377 15.54 -22.23 6.32
C GLY A 377 15.27 -22.55 7.80
N ASN A 378 15.75 -21.70 8.72
CA ASN A 378 15.48 -21.83 10.16
C ASN A 378 14.18 -21.15 10.62
N GLY A 379 13.39 -20.57 9.72
CA GLY A 379 12.11 -19.96 10.06
C GLY A 379 12.21 -18.54 10.61
N VAL A 380 13.18 -17.76 10.15
CA VAL A 380 13.14 -16.30 10.29
C VAL A 380 12.36 -15.75 9.10
N ILE A 381 11.41 -14.86 9.34
CA ILE A 381 10.58 -14.24 8.33
C ILE A 381 10.88 -12.74 8.28
N LEU A 382 11.04 -12.21 7.08
CA LEU A 382 11.06 -10.78 6.80
C LEU A 382 9.76 -10.40 6.14
N ILE A 383 9.22 -9.26 6.56
CA ILE A 383 8.01 -8.69 5.98
C ILE A 383 8.30 -7.22 5.70
N ASP A 384 8.15 -6.84 4.44
CA ASP A 384 8.21 -5.46 3.98
C ASP A 384 6.85 -4.79 4.23
N THR A 385 6.85 -3.70 5.00
CA THR A 385 5.68 -2.82 5.20
C THR A 385 5.90 -1.54 4.41
N PRO A 386 5.25 -1.38 3.24
CA PRO A 386 5.50 -0.25 2.34
C PRO A 386 4.92 1.08 2.85
N TYR A 387 4.05 1.05 3.86
CA TYR A 387 3.49 2.23 4.52
C TYR A 387 3.27 1.92 6.00
N ASP A 388 3.98 2.63 6.88
CA ASP A 388 3.59 2.73 8.29
C ASP A 388 2.43 3.74 8.39
N ILE A 389 1.25 3.27 8.83
CA ILE A 389 0.06 4.12 8.99
C ILE A 389 0.22 5.21 10.06
N THR A 390 1.25 5.13 10.90
CA THR A 390 1.52 6.13 11.95
C THR A 390 2.52 7.21 11.54
N ASN A 391 3.48 6.88 10.67
CA ASN A 391 4.60 7.78 10.35
C ASN A 391 4.85 8.00 8.85
N GLY A 392 4.18 7.25 7.96
CA GLY A 392 4.34 7.38 6.51
C GLY A 392 5.70 6.92 5.95
N VAL A 393 6.48 6.14 6.71
CA VAL A 393 7.83 5.66 6.33
C VAL A 393 7.81 4.14 6.04
N PRO A 394 8.51 3.64 5.00
CA PRO A 394 8.65 2.20 4.78
C PRO A 394 9.44 1.52 5.91
N ALA A 395 9.08 0.29 6.23
CA ALA A 395 9.77 -0.48 7.27
C ALA A 395 9.90 -1.96 6.94
N ILE A 396 10.78 -2.64 7.67
CA ILE A 396 10.94 -4.09 7.62
C ILE A 396 10.69 -4.67 8.99
N GLN A 397 9.75 -5.60 9.07
CA GLN A 397 9.53 -6.43 10.24
C GLN A 397 10.33 -7.73 10.11
N VAL A 398 11.04 -8.07 11.17
CA VAL A 398 11.79 -9.32 11.28
C VAL A 398 11.15 -10.16 12.37
N TRP A 399 10.77 -11.39 12.04
CA TRP A 399 10.07 -12.31 12.93
C TRP A 399 10.83 -13.63 13.07
N ASP A 400 10.89 -14.15 14.30
CA ASP A 400 11.31 -15.53 14.54
C ASP A 400 10.09 -16.43 14.75
N VAL A 401 9.92 -17.42 13.88
CA VAL A 401 8.77 -18.35 13.93
C VAL A 401 8.84 -19.27 15.15
N ALA A 402 10.04 -19.66 15.58
CA ALA A 402 10.20 -20.62 16.67
C ALA A 402 9.85 -20.01 18.03
N SER A 403 10.30 -18.79 18.31
CA SER A 403 9.97 -18.03 19.52
C SER A 403 8.66 -17.26 19.41
N ARG A 404 8.14 -17.06 18.18
CA ARG A 404 6.89 -16.34 17.88
C ARG A 404 6.94 -14.88 18.31
N THR A 405 8.06 -14.24 18.04
CA THR A 405 8.30 -12.86 18.46
C THR A 405 8.83 -12.06 17.28
N GLY A 406 8.31 -10.84 17.11
CA GLY A 406 8.99 -9.81 16.34
C GLY A 406 10.36 -9.55 16.97
N LEU A 407 11.41 -9.79 16.21
CA LEU A 407 12.79 -9.52 16.63
C LEU A 407 13.12 -8.04 16.44
N HIS A 408 12.78 -7.49 15.28
CA HIS A 408 13.14 -6.13 14.89
C HIS A 408 12.06 -5.48 14.05
N TYR A 409 11.95 -4.16 14.22
CA TYR A 409 11.21 -3.26 13.36
C TYR A 409 12.20 -2.21 12.87
N ILE A 410 12.48 -2.19 11.57
CA ILE A 410 13.55 -1.40 10.97
C ILE A 410 12.95 -0.36 10.05
N LEU A 411 12.94 0.90 10.51
CA LEU A 411 12.49 2.03 9.71
C LEU A 411 13.53 2.37 8.63
N LEU A 412 13.06 2.59 7.41
CA LEU A 412 13.89 2.96 6.26
C LEU A 412 13.73 4.46 5.98
N ASN A 413 14.14 5.28 6.95
CA ASN A 413 13.91 6.73 7.04
C ASN A 413 14.41 7.58 5.84
N ASP A 414 15.14 7.00 4.88
CA ASP A 414 15.75 7.70 3.75
C ASP A 414 15.35 7.15 2.36
N GLU A 415 14.47 6.12 2.26
CA GLU A 415 14.28 5.39 0.99
C GLU A 415 12.79 5.07 0.74
N PRO A 416 12.13 5.72 -0.25
CA PRO A 416 10.67 5.76 -0.30
C PRO A 416 9.99 4.47 -0.79
N ILE A 417 10.69 3.55 -1.47
CA ILE A 417 10.07 2.31 -2.01
C ILE A 417 11.07 1.14 -2.03
N LEU A 418 10.77 0.08 -1.29
CA LEU A 418 11.47 -1.20 -1.39
C LEU A 418 11.14 -1.93 -2.71
N ALA A 419 12.18 -2.25 -3.49
CA ALA A 419 12.10 -3.04 -4.71
C ALA A 419 12.01 -4.55 -4.44
N GLN A 420 12.69 -5.05 -3.41
CA GLN A 420 12.83 -6.48 -3.16
C GLN A 420 13.49 -6.72 -1.79
N VAL A 421 13.12 -7.82 -1.12
CA VAL A 421 13.79 -8.35 0.07
C VAL A 421 14.27 -9.78 -0.18
N ALA A 422 15.41 -10.14 0.41
CA ALA A 422 15.91 -11.53 0.42
C ALA A 422 16.59 -11.84 1.75
N ILE A 423 16.47 -13.07 2.25
CA ILE A 423 17.11 -13.53 3.49
C ILE A 423 18.12 -14.64 3.21
N SER A 424 19.23 -14.67 3.95
CA SER A 424 20.19 -15.76 3.89
C SER A 424 19.55 -17.06 4.42
N PRO A 425 19.94 -18.24 3.91
CA PRO A 425 19.32 -19.50 4.33
C PRO A 425 19.43 -19.80 5.82
N ASP A 426 20.48 -19.32 6.48
CA ASP A 426 20.70 -19.46 7.92
C ASP A 426 19.97 -18.39 8.75
N GLY A 427 19.27 -17.45 8.09
CA GLY A 427 18.54 -16.35 8.73
C GLY A 427 19.45 -15.35 9.45
N SER A 428 20.77 -15.39 9.25
CA SER A 428 21.68 -14.45 9.91
C SER A 428 21.67 -13.09 9.23
N ARG A 429 21.50 -13.02 7.91
CA ARG A 429 21.54 -11.75 7.16
C ARG A 429 20.37 -11.61 6.24
N PHE A 430 20.05 -10.38 5.91
CA PHE A 430 19.12 -10.09 4.83
C PHE A 430 19.58 -8.94 3.96
N ALA A 431 18.98 -8.84 2.79
CA ALA A 431 19.31 -7.86 1.78
C ALA A 431 18.04 -7.15 1.34
N THR A 432 18.17 -5.87 1.10
CA THR A 432 17.09 -5.01 0.61
C THR A 432 17.59 -4.23 -0.59
N SER A 433 16.74 -4.05 -1.58
CA SER A 433 17.02 -3.16 -2.71
C SER A 433 15.89 -2.16 -2.85
N HIS A 434 16.19 -0.96 -3.36
CA HIS A 434 15.20 0.07 -3.65
C HIS A 434 14.97 0.18 -5.15
N SER A 435 13.70 0.39 -5.54
CA SER A 435 13.32 0.49 -6.95
C SER A 435 13.50 1.91 -7.44
N ALA A 436 14.25 2.11 -8.52
CA ALA A 436 14.09 3.32 -9.35
C ALA A 436 12.90 3.20 -10.32
N ILE A 437 12.35 1.98 -10.49
CA ILE A 437 11.17 1.72 -11.32
C ILE A 437 9.94 2.08 -10.48
N THR A 438 9.51 3.33 -10.57
CA THR A 438 8.15 3.73 -10.19
C THR A 438 7.19 3.20 -11.25
N LEU A 439 6.28 2.30 -10.85
CA LEU A 439 5.07 2.02 -11.64
C LEU A 439 4.15 3.27 -11.75
N TYR A 440 4.48 4.37 -11.07
CA TYR A 440 3.72 5.63 -10.97
C TYR A 440 4.44 6.89 -11.49
N GLY A 441 5.46 6.76 -12.33
CA GLY A 441 6.04 7.89 -13.08
C GLY A 441 7.29 8.54 -12.46
N PRO A 442 8.01 9.36 -13.25
CA PRO A 442 9.35 9.84 -12.89
C PRO A 442 9.29 11.00 -11.88
N GLY A 443 9.85 10.82 -10.67
CA GLY A 443 9.89 11.93 -9.70
C GLY A 443 10.49 11.68 -8.31
N ALA A 444 10.82 10.45 -7.90
CA ALA A 444 11.43 10.23 -6.59
C ALA A 444 12.87 10.80 -6.54
N PRO A 445 13.20 11.75 -5.65
CA PRO A 445 14.47 12.47 -5.69
C PRO A 445 15.72 11.61 -5.37
N ASP A 446 15.58 10.48 -4.68
CA ASP A 446 16.71 9.68 -4.20
C ASP A 446 16.51 8.16 -4.36
N SER A 447 16.22 7.67 -5.57
CA SER A 447 16.26 6.22 -5.82
C SER A 447 17.71 5.70 -5.77
N SER A 448 18.12 5.14 -4.64
CA SER A 448 19.42 4.50 -4.55
C SER A 448 19.42 3.21 -5.38
N ASN A 449 20.31 3.10 -6.36
CA ASN A 449 20.62 1.83 -7.04
C ASN A 449 21.42 0.88 -6.12
N ALA A 450 21.20 0.95 -4.81
CA ALA A 450 21.98 0.28 -3.81
C ALA A 450 21.24 -0.96 -3.30
N VAL A 451 22.00 -2.01 -3.02
CA VAL A 451 21.55 -3.14 -2.21
C VAL A 451 22.17 -3.02 -0.83
N ARG A 452 21.34 -2.92 0.21
CA ARG A 452 21.77 -2.88 1.61
C ARG A 452 21.79 -4.29 2.18
N ILE A 453 22.79 -4.58 3.03
CA ILE A 453 22.92 -5.85 3.73
C ILE A 453 22.83 -5.62 5.21
N TRP A 454 21.94 -6.35 5.86
CA TRP A 454 21.59 -6.18 7.25
C TRP A 454 21.96 -7.44 8.04
N GLU A 455 22.40 -7.25 9.28
CA GLU A 455 22.46 -8.33 10.25
C GLU A 455 21.11 -8.49 10.94
N THR A 456 20.56 -9.70 10.87
CA THR A 456 19.21 -10.00 11.33
C THR A 456 19.09 -9.92 12.84
N SER A 457 20.11 -10.36 13.60
CA SER A 457 20.05 -10.40 15.07
C SER A 457 20.16 -9.03 15.75
N GLY A 458 20.62 -8.01 15.03
CA GLY A 458 20.80 -6.66 15.55
C GLY A 458 20.05 -5.57 14.77
N GLY A 459 19.45 -5.91 13.62
CA GLY A 459 18.84 -4.94 12.71
C GLY A 459 19.82 -3.90 12.15
N THR A 460 21.13 -4.19 12.15
CA THR A 460 22.16 -3.20 11.77
C THR A 460 22.52 -3.31 10.30
N ASP A 461 22.61 -2.18 9.58
CA ASP A 461 23.24 -2.11 8.26
C ASP A 461 24.74 -2.45 8.36
N THR A 462 25.17 -3.43 7.58
CA THR A 462 26.54 -3.94 7.56
C THR A 462 27.27 -3.66 6.25
N ALA A 463 26.55 -3.36 5.16
CA ALA A 463 27.14 -3.10 3.85
C ALA A 463 26.15 -2.43 2.88
N SER A 464 26.68 -1.58 2.00
CA SER A 464 25.95 -1.04 0.84
C SER A 464 26.67 -1.42 -0.44
N LEU A 465 25.98 -2.12 -1.34
CA LEU A 465 26.47 -2.51 -2.66
C LEU A 465 25.85 -1.56 -3.70
N ASN A 466 26.61 -0.57 -4.16
CA ASN A 466 26.12 0.45 -5.08
C ASN A 466 26.23 -0.02 -6.54
N HIS A 467 25.17 0.20 -7.32
CA HIS A 467 25.13 -0.11 -8.74
C HIS A 467 24.90 1.13 -9.61
N ASP A 468 25.39 1.10 -10.85
CA ASP A 468 25.19 2.19 -11.81
C ASP A 468 23.84 2.08 -12.56
N VAL A 469 23.09 1.01 -12.30
CA VAL A 469 21.86 0.62 -13.02
C VAL A 469 20.82 0.18 -11.98
N PRO A 470 19.52 0.43 -12.20
CA PRO A 470 18.48 -0.02 -11.29
C PRO A 470 18.52 -1.51 -11.00
N VAL A 471 18.39 -1.84 -9.71
CA VAL A 471 18.28 -3.21 -9.21
C VAL A 471 16.82 -3.65 -9.34
N THR A 472 16.62 -4.80 -9.97
CA THR A 472 15.29 -5.35 -10.23
C THR A 472 14.97 -6.54 -9.34
N GLN A 473 15.97 -7.32 -8.95
CA GLN A 473 15.82 -8.57 -8.21
C GLN A 473 17.05 -8.84 -7.34
N ILE A 474 16.87 -9.51 -6.20
CA ILE A 474 17.96 -10.00 -5.35
C ILE A 474 17.65 -11.40 -4.82
N ALA A 475 18.67 -12.25 -4.70
CA ALA A 475 18.54 -13.59 -4.12
C ALA A 475 19.85 -14.04 -3.45
N PHE A 476 19.77 -14.52 -2.21
CA PHE A 476 20.92 -15.13 -1.54
C PHE A 476 21.24 -16.49 -2.13
N HIS A 477 22.53 -16.74 -2.35
CA HIS A 477 23.01 -18.07 -2.62
C HIS A 477 22.91 -18.94 -1.34
N PRO A 478 22.68 -20.27 -1.45
CA PRO A 478 22.59 -21.19 -0.31
C PRO A 478 23.76 -21.22 0.69
N ASP A 479 24.92 -20.68 0.32
CA ASP A 479 26.09 -20.55 1.19
C ASP A 479 26.04 -19.33 2.11
N GLY A 480 25.06 -18.43 1.93
CA GLY A 480 24.89 -17.18 2.68
C GLY A 480 25.99 -16.13 2.43
N ALA A 481 27.04 -16.47 1.68
CA ALA A 481 28.19 -15.61 1.43
C ALA A 481 28.11 -14.89 0.07
N ARG A 482 27.30 -15.42 -0.86
CA ARG A 482 27.06 -14.82 -2.16
C ARG A 482 25.64 -14.30 -2.30
N LEU A 483 25.51 -13.19 -3.04
CA LEU A 483 24.23 -12.59 -3.40
C LEU A 483 24.17 -12.46 -4.93
N VAL A 484 23.05 -12.81 -5.53
CA VAL A 484 22.78 -12.52 -6.94
C VAL A 484 21.87 -11.31 -7.02
N ILE A 485 22.24 -10.36 -7.87
CA ILE A 485 21.58 -9.08 -8.05
C ILE A 485 21.20 -8.98 -9.53
N GLY A 486 19.91 -9.02 -9.83
CA GLY A 486 19.36 -8.70 -11.13
C GLY A 486 19.29 -7.19 -11.30
N THR A 487 19.73 -6.70 -12.46
CA THR A 487 19.63 -5.29 -12.86
C THR A 487 18.91 -5.19 -14.19
N GLU A 488 18.55 -3.98 -14.62
CA GLU A 488 17.98 -3.76 -15.96
C GLU A 488 18.90 -4.16 -17.13
N GLN A 489 20.20 -4.36 -16.89
CA GLN A 489 21.17 -4.67 -17.94
C GLN A 489 21.75 -6.08 -17.87
N ASN A 490 21.94 -6.62 -16.68
CA ASN A 490 22.55 -7.93 -16.46
C ASN A 490 22.27 -8.46 -15.05
N THR A 491 22.73 -9.67 -14.78
CA THR A 491 22.67 -10.28 -13.45
C THR A 491 24.09 -10.42 -12.89
N ILE A 492 24.34 -9.94 -11.68
CA ILE A 492 25.68 -9.89 -11.08
C ILE A 492 25.73 -10.80 -9.85
N VAL A 493 26.78 -11.61 -9.75
CA VAL A 493 27.08 -12.39 -8.54
C VAL A 493 28.06 -11.61 -7.68
N TRP A 494 27.70 -11.36 -6.43
CA TRP A 494 28.49 -10.61 -5.46
C TRP A 494 28.94 -11.50 -4.30
N ASP A 495 30.14 -11.23 -3.79
CA ASP A 495 30.58 -11.73 -2.49
C ASP A 495 30.21 -10.70 -1.42
N VAL A 496 29.36 -11.11 -0.48
CA VAL A 496 28.80 -10.24 0.56
C VAL A 496 29.87 -9.76 1.54
N ASN A 497 30.88 -10.60 1.82
CA ASN A 497 31.89 -10.31 2.85
C ASN A 497 32.97 -9.34 2.35
N SER A 498 33.42 -9.51 1.12
CA SER A 498 34.41 -8.63 0.48
C SER A 498 33.76 -7.43 -0.21
N GLN A 499 32.45 -7.45 -0.41
CA GLN A 499 31.70 -6.43 -1.15
C GLN A 499 32.32 -6.22 -2.54
N GLN A 500 32.59 -7.31 -3.25
CA GLN A 500 33.13 -7.28 -4.61
C GLN A 500 32.30 -8.15 -5.55
N PRO A 501 32.15 -7.75 -6.83
CA PRO A 501 31.55 -8.61 -7.83
C PRO A 501 32.47 -9.81 -8.12
N LEU A 502 31.89 -11.01 -8.11
CA LEU A 502 32.55 -12.26 -8.45
C LEU A 502 32.42 -12.58 -9.94
N ALA A 503 31.25 -12.33 -10.52
CA ALA A 503 30.93 -12.61 -11.91
C ALA A 503 29.75 -11.78 -12.40
N THR A 504 29.65 -11.62 -13.72
CA THR A 504 28.47 -11.08 -14.40
C THR A 504 27.92 -12.16 -15.32
N LEU A 505 26.64 -12.48 -15.16
CA LEU A 505 25.90 -13.38 -16.01
C LEU A 505 25.23 -12.56 -17.12
N ASP A 506 25.42 -12.97 -18.36
CA ASP A 506 24.84 -12.32 -19.55
C ASP A 506 23.36 -12.69 -19.70
N VAL A 507 22.55 -12.26 -18.74
CA VAL A 507 21.10 -12.46 -18.67
C VAL A 507 20.46 -11.36 -17.84
N ILE A 508 19.25 -10.97 -18.24
CA ILE A 508 18.40 -10.01 -17.51
C ILE A 508 17.26 -10.79 -16.87
N ALA A 509 17.17 -10.73 -15.55
CA ALA A 509 16.03 -11.23 -14.79
C ALA A 509 14.85 -10.29 -14.98
N PHE A 510 13.66 -10.84 -15.23
CA PHE A 510 12.46 -10.01 -15.38
C PHE A 510 12.04 -9.44 -14.00
N PRO A 511 11.59 -8.17 -13.90
CA PRO A 511 11.32 -7.49 -12.64
C PRO A 511 9.96 -7.93 -12.03
N PHE A 512 9.83 -9.22 -11.77
CA PHE A 512 8.73 -9.85 -11.03
C PHE A 512 9.30 -10.56 -9.80
N GLU A 513 8.48 -10.71 -8.76
CA GLU A 513 8.89 -11.03 -7.39
C GLU A 513 9.85 -12.20 -7.20
N ASN A 514 9.74 -13.30 -7.96
CA ASN A 514 10.52 -14.52 -7.67
C ASN A 514 11.15 -15.12 -8.93
N THR A 515 11.79 -14.31 -9.78
CA THR A 515 12.38 -14.77 -11.05
C THR A 515 13.80 -15.33 -10.92
N LEU A 516 14.36 -15.40 -9.72
CA LEU A 516 15.66 -16.00 -9.42
C LEU A 516 15.52 -17.12 -8.38
N ALA A 517 16.04 -18.32 -8.66
CA ALA A 517 16.06 -19.41 -7.69
C ALA A 517 17.33 -20.29 -7.79
N PHE A 518 17.85 -20.71 -6.65
CA PHE A 518 18.99 -21.64 -6.56
C PHE A 518 18.54 -23.08 -6.31
N THR A 519 19.33 -24.05 -6.77
CA THR A 519 19.26 -25.40 -6.19
C THR A 519 19.73 -25.37 -4.74
N GLN A 520 19.24 -26.26 -3.88
CA GLN A 520 19.61 -26.27 -2.45
C GLN A 520 21.11 -26.46 -2.21
N ASP A 521 21.80 -27.18 -3.09
CA ASP A 521 23.26 -27.35 -3.06
C ASP A 521 24.04 -26.14 -3.60
N GLY A 522 23.33 -25.12 -4.11
CA GLY A 522 23.91 -23.90 -4.68
C GLY A 522 24.62 -24.10 -6.03
N SER A 523 24.57 -25.30 -6.61
CA SER A 523 25.31 -25.59 -7.84
C SER A 523 24.72 -24.91 -9.07
N LYS A 524 23.41 -24.61 -9.06
CA LYS A 524 22.70 -23.98 -10.18
C LYS A 524 21.85 -22.80 -9.76
N LEU A 525 21.70 -21.85 -10.68
CA LEU A 525 20.75 -20.74 -10.64
C LEU A 525 19.82 -20.84 -11.84
N VAL A 526 18.52 -20.70 -11.64
CA VAL A 526 17.55 -20.45 -12.71
C VAL A 526 17.15 -18.98 -12.72
N VAL A 527 17.07 -18.39 -13.91
CA VAL A 527 16.66 -17.01 -14.15
C VAL A 527 15.47 -16.99 -15.10
N GLY A 528 14.34 -16.42 -14.66
CA GLY A 528 13.14 -16.16 -15.44
C GLY A 528 13.24 -14.87 -16.26
N ARG A 529 12.75 -14.90 -17.50
CA ARG A 529 12.94 -13.82 -18.48
C ARG A 529 11.61 -13.26 -19.01
N GLY A 530 11.64 -12.02 -19.49
CA GLY A 530 10.49 -11.33 -20.05
C GLY A 530 10.04 -11.81 -21.43
N ASP A 531 10.76 -12.78 -22.02
CA ASP A 531 10.37 -13.46 -23.25
C ASP A 531 9.76 -14.85 -22.99
N GLY A 532 9.39 -15.15 -21.74
CA GLY A 532 8.74 -16.41 -21.37
C GLY A 532 9.69 -17.62 -21.41
N SER A 533 10.99 -17.36 -21.51
CA SER A 533 12.04 -18.37 -21.38
C SER A 533 12.66 -18.36 -19.99
N ILE A 534 13.40 -19.43 -19.69
CA ILE A 534 14.30 -19.49 -18.55
C ILE A 534 15.73 -19.77 -19.03
N SER A 535 16.71 -19.35 -18.23
CA SER A 535 18.11 -19.75 -18.38
C SER A 535 18.60 -20.41 -17.10
N VAL A 536 19.40 -21.47 -17.24
CA VAL A 536 19.98 -22.20 -16.11
C VAL A 536 21.49 -22.11 -16.17
N TRP A 537 22.10 -21.69 -15.06
CA TRP A 537 23.52 -21.37 -14.96
C TRP A 537 24.20 -22.28 -13.95
N ASP A 538 25.44 -22.67 -14.25
CA ASP A 538 26.34 -23.31 -13.28
C ASP A 538 26.98 -22.21 -12.43
N MET A 539 26.82 -22.29 -11.11
CA MET A 539 27.29 -21.28 -10.16
C MET A 539 28.71 -21.52 -9.65
N ASN A 540 29.36 -22.61 -10.07
CA ASN A 540 30.78 -22.85 -9.82
C ASN A 540 31.66 -22.25 -10.93
N SER A 541 31.21 -22.34 -12.18
CA SER A 541 31.92 -21.77 -13.34
C SER A 541 31.31 -20.48 -13.89
N TYR A 542 30.15 -20.05 -13.38
CA TYR A 542 29.38 -18.89 -13.85
C TYR A 542 29.05 -18.97 -15.35
N SER A 543 28.69 -20.17 -15.81
CA SER A 543 28.44 -20.44 -17.23
C SER A 543 27.03 -20.92 -17.48
N LEU A 544 26.41 -20.46 -18.56
CA LEU A 544 25.11 -20.94 -19.02
C LEU A 544 25.18 -22.45 -19.31
N LEU A 545 24.30 -23.23 -18.69
CA LEU A 545 24.11 -24.65 -18.96
C LEU A 545 23.17 -24.85 -20.14
N TYR A 546 22.00 -24.23 -20.07
CA TYR A 546 21.01 -24.22 -21.15
C TYR A 546 20.01 -23.08 -21.00
N GLU A 547 19.30 -22.80 -22.09
CA GLU A 547 18.16 -21.90 -22.16
C GLU A 547 17.00 -22.64 -22.83
N THR A 548 15.77 -22.43 -22.34
CA THR A 548 14.59 -23.10 -22.88
C THR A 548 13.38 -22.17 -22.84
N ALA A 549 12.63 -22.12 -23.94
CA ALA A 549 11.36 -21.40 -24.02
C ALA A 549 10.25 -22.28 -23.47
N VAL A 550 9.52 -21.79 -22.48
CA VAL A 550 8.62 -22.62 -21.66
C VAL A 550 7.18 -22.14 -21.68
N LEU A 551 6.95 -20.84 -21.81
CA LEU A 551 5.62 -20.24 -21.89
C LEU A 551 5.26 -19.89 -23.34
N ASN A 552 3.99 -20.09 -23.70
CA ASN A 552 3.50 -19.79 -25.05
C ASN A 552 3.36 -18.28 -25.26
N GLN A 553 4.01 -17.76 -26.31
CA GLN A 553 4.07 -16.32 -26.60
C GLN A 553 2.77 -15.67 -27.10
N GLY A 554 1.64 -16.39 -27.18
CA GLY A 554 0.32 -15.85 -27.51
C GLY A 554 0.30 -14.78 -28.63
N GLN A 555 -0.64 -13.84 -28.54
CA GLN A 555 -0.62 -12.61 -29.37
C GLN A 555 0.06 -11.44 -28.64
N PHE A 556 0.20 -11.54 -27.31
CA PHE A 556 0.66 -10.47 -26.42
C PHE A 556 2.04 -10.73 -25.79
N GLY A 557 2.76 -11.78 -26.23
CA GLY A 557 3.97 -12.24 -25.54
C GLY A 557 3.63 -13.01 -24.26
N ALA A 558 4.66 -13.56 -23.61
CA ALA A 558 4.54 -14.16 -22.28
C ALA A 558 5.78 -13.81 -21.46
N VAL A 559 5.59 -13.64 -20.15
CA VAL A 559 6.65 -13.29 -19.20
C VAL A 559 6.71 -14.35 -18.10
N VAL A 560 7.90 -14.63 -17.57
CA VAL A 560 8.06 -15.44 -16.37
C VAL A 560 7.81 -14.58 -15.13
N SER A 561 6.91 -15.01 -14.26
CA SER A 561 6.58 -14.31 -13.00
C SER A 561 7.26 -14.94 -11.78
N ALA A 562 7.41 -16.26 -11.73
CA ALA A 562 8.17 -16.94 -10.67
C ALA A 562 8.84 -18.23 -11.16
N VAL A 563 9.91 -18.61 -10.48
CA VAL A 563 10.64 -19.88 -10.68
C VAL A 563 10.99 -20.51 -9.33
N ALA A 564 11.00 -21.85 -9.28
CA ALA A 564 11.44 -22.58 -8.09
C ALA A 564 12.12 -23.90 -8.48
N PHE A 565 13.16 -24.30 -7.77
CA PHE A 565 13.72 -25.66 -7.83
C PHE A 565 13.03 -26.56 -6.81
N SER A 566 12.85 -27.85 -7.15
CA SER A 566 12.54 -28.85 -6.14
C SER A 566 13.72 -29.04 -5.17
N PRO A 567 13.48 -29.52 -3.92
CA PRO A 567 14.55 -29.67 -2.92
C PRO A 567 15.69 -30.58 -3.37
N ASP A 568 15.38 -31.62 -4.14
CA ASP A 568 16.36 -32.55 -4.71
C ASP A 568 17.05 -32.01 -5.99
N GLY A 569 16.63 -30.85 -6.49
CA GLY A 569 17.15 -30.19 -7.68
C GLY A 569 16.80 -30.88 -9.00
N SER A 570 15.85 -31.82 -9.01
CA SER A 570 15.47 -32.59 -10.21
C SER A 570 14.41 -31.89 -11.07
N LEU A 571 13.61 -31.00 -10.48
CA LEU A 571 12.53 -30.28 -11.14
C LEU A 571 12.72 -28.77 -11.07
N ILE A 572 12.20 -28.07 -12.07
CA ILE A 572 11.99 -26.62 -12.07
C ILE A 572 10.51 -26.35 -12.27
N ALA A 573 9.88 -25.60 -11.37
CA ALA A 573 8.58 -24.99 -11.59
C ALA A 573 8.75 -23.59 -12.18
N VAL A 574 7.98 -23.26 -13.22
CA VAL A 574 7.95 -21.94 -13.86
C VAL A 574 6.51 -21.47 -13.96
N SER A 575 6.20 -20.28 -13.43
CA SER A 575 4.92 -19.62 -13.62
C SER A 575 5.07 -18.41 -14.53
N GLY A 576 4.02 -18.10 -15.27
CA GLY A 576 3.95 -16.87 -16.05
C GLY A 576 2.82 -16.87 -17.06
N GLY A 577 2.67 -15.77 -17.77
CA GLY A 577 1.52 -15.53 -18.63
C GLY A 577 1.69 -14.30 -19.50
N PRO A 578 0.63 -13.88 -20.22
CA PRO A 578 0.67 -12.71 -21.07
C PRO A 578 0.89 -11.43 -20.25
N PHE A 579 1.70 -10.51 -20.76
CA PHE A 579 1.86 -9.18 -20.20
C PHE A 579 0.96 -8.22 -21.00
N ALA A 580 -0.21 -7.87 -20.45
CA ALA A 580 -1.14 -6.93 -21.09
C ALA A 580 -1.69 -5.95 -20.05
N ASP A 581 -1.81 -4.68 -20.45
CA ASP A 581 -2.41 -3.57 -19.68
C ASP A 581 -3.96 -3.68 -19.58
N GLY A 582 -4.49 -4.91 -19.50
CA GLY A 582 -5.92 -5.19 -19.40
C GLY A 582 -6.33 -5.65 -18.00
N PRO A 583 -7.64 -5.75 -17.70
CA PRO A 583 -8.12 -6.26 -16.41
C PRO A 583 -7.50 -7.63 -16.11
N ILE A 584 -6.89 -7.74 -14.93
CA ILE A 584 -6.09 -8.90 -14.47
C ILE A 584 -6.92 -10.22 -14.51
N ASP A 585 -8.25 -10.10 -14.50
CA ASP A 585 -9.20 -11.21 -14.37
C ASP A 585 -9.40 -12.06 -15.64
N VAL A 586 -8.74 -11.73 -16.75
CA VAL A 586 -8.96 -12.39 -18.06
C VAL A 586 -7.71 -13.02 -18.69
N LEU A 587 -6.58 -13.07 -17.98
CA LEU A 587 -5.32 -13.62 -18.51
C LEU A 587 -5.09 -15.07 -18.05
N ASP A 588 -4.93 -15.99 -19.00
CA ASP A 588 -4.59 -17.39 -18.70
C ASP A 588 -3.10 -17.51 -18.34
N PHE A 589 -2.80 -17.58 -17.04
CA PHE A 589 -1.46 -17.89 -16.55
C PHE A 589 -1.20 -19.40 -16.61
N GLN A 590 0.07 -19.77 -16.73
CA GLN A 590 0.50 -21.16 -16.83
C GLN A 590 1.56 -21.43 -15.78
N ILE A 591 1.46 -22.62 -15.17
CA ILE A 591 2.56 -23.22 -14.42
C ILE A 591 3.04 -24.44 -15.20
N VAL A 592 4.35 -24.53 -15.38
CA VAL A 592 5.02 -25.61 -16.11
C VAL A 592 6.09 -26.22 -15.23
N LEU A 593 6.10 -27.55 -15.12
CA LEU A 593 7.20 -28.30 -14.49
C LEU A 593 8.14 -28.84 -15.55
N LEU A 594 9.43 -28.67 -15.31
CA LEU A 594 10.52 -29.05 -16.21
C LEU A 594 11.46 -30.05 -15.53
N ASP A 595 12.12 -30.89 -16.34
CA ASP A 595 13.30 -31.63 -15.92
C ASP A 595 14.49 -30.67 -15.83
N ALA A 596 15.03 -30.49 -14.61
CA ALA A 596 16.11 -29.55 -14.33
C ALA A 596 17.43 -29.89 -15.03
N SER A 597 17.62 -31.11 -15.52
CA SER A 597 18.85 -31.53 -16.19
C SER A 597 18.94 -31.05 -17.64
N ASN A 598 17.80 -30.82 -18.29
CA ASN A 598 17.74 -30.57 -19.73
C ASN A 598 16.69 -29.54 -20.15
N GLY A 599 15.86 -29.04 -19.22
CA GLY A 599 14.85 -28.03 -19.49
C GLY A 599 13.63 -28.53 -20.27
N SER A 600 13.44 -29.85 -20.39
CA SER A 600 12.29 -30.41 -21.08
C SER A 600 11.02 -30.29 -20.24
N VAL A 601 9.92 -29.91 -20.91
CA VAL A 601 8.60 -29.79 -20.28
C VAL A 601 8.08 -31.17 -19.93
N LEU A 602 7.75 -31.37 -18.64
CA LEU A 602 7.18 -32.61 -18.11
C LEU A 602 5.65 -32.52 -18.06
N VAL A 603 5.14 -31.45 -17.49
CA VAL A 603 3.70 -31.19 -17.36
C VAL A 603 3.44 -29.69 -17.35
N SER A 604 2.28 -29.31 -17.88
CA SER A 604 1.71 -27.97 -17.74
C SER A 604 0.41 -28.11 -16.95
N LEU A 605 0.26 -27.30 -15.90
CA LEU A 605 -0.93 -27.31 -15.06
C LEU A 605 -2.06 -26.55 -15.80
N PRO A 606 -3.24 -27.17 -15.98
CA PRO A 606 -4.38 -26.53 -16.66
C PRO A 606 -5.10 -25.51 -15.77
N ASP A 607 -5.76 -24.53 -16.41
CA ASP A 607 -6.78 -23.65 -15.82
C ASP A 607 -6.34 -22.74 -14.65
N ILE A 608 -5.11 -22.21 -14.69
CA ILE A 608 -4.65 -21.21 -13.70
C ILE A 608 -5.12 -19.81 -14.11
N LYS A 609 -6.05 -19.26 -13.33
CA LYS A 609 -6.77 -18.01 -13.63
C LYS A 609 -6.14 -16.74 -13.05
N ARG A 610 -4.97 -16.84 -12.40
CA ARG A 610 -4.24 -15.69 -11.85
C ARG A 610 -2.74 -15.90 -11.88
N ALA A 611 -1.98 -14.81 -11.94
CA ALA A 611 -0.53 -14.84 -11.85
C ALA A 611 -0.09 -15.47 -10.52
N ALA A 612 0.60 -16.60 -10.58
CA ALA A 612 1.38 -17.06 -9.43
C ALA A 612 2.66 -16.22 -9.36
N GLY A 613 2.60 -15.07 -8.66
CA GLY A 613 3.76 -14.22 -8.37
C GLY A 613 4.79 -14.86 -7.43
N SER A 614 4.40 -15.95 -6.77
CA SER A 614 5.27 -16.80 -5.96
C SER A 614 4.93 -18.27 -6.12
N MET A 615 5.91 -19.15 -5.93
CA MET A 615 5.74 -20.60 -5.85
C MET A 615 6.80 -21.20 -4.94
N ALA A 616 6.47 -22.28 -4.25
CA ALA A 616 7.41 -23.04 -3.43
C ALA A 616 7.13 -24.54 -3.49
N PHE A 617 8.19 -25.35 -3.42
CA PHE A 617 8.03 -26.79 -3.17
C PHE A 617 7.97 -27.05 -1.66
N SER A 618 7.22 -28.08 -1.25
CA SER A 618 7.33 -28.62 0.11
C SER A 618 8.75 -29.13 0.38
N PRO A 619 9.22 -29.19 1.64
CA PRO A 619 10.61 -29.56 1.93
C PRO A 619 10.97 -30.99 1.52
N ASP A 620 9.97 -31.89 1.54
CA ASP A 620 10.14 -33.24 1.03
C ASP A 620 10.16 -33.30 -0.50
N GLY A 621 9.61 -32.29 -1.19
CA GLY A 621 9.47 -32.17 -2.65
C GLY A 621 8.20 -32.79 -3.21
N THR A 622 7.26 -33.24 -2.37
CA THR A 622 6.03 -33.94 -2.80
C THR A 622 4.92 -33.00 -3.23
N MET A 623 5.03 -31.70 -2.97
CA MET A 623 4.01 -30.71 -3.29
C MET A 623 4.63 -29.47 -3.92
N LEU A 624 3.89 -28.87 -4.85
CA LEU A 624 4.06 -27.48 -5.26
C LEU A 624 2.94 -26.65 -4.64
N ILE A 625 3.29 -25.50 -4.08
CA ILE A 625 2.42 -24.59 -3.34
C ILE A 625 2.53 -23.21 -4.00
N PHE A 626 1.40 -22.60 -4.33
CA PHE A 626 1.37 -21.30 -5.03
C PHE A 626 0.06 -20.54 -4.80
N PRO A 627 0.02 -19.21 -4.99
CA PRO A 627 -1.22 -18.44 -4.97
C PRO A 627 -2.09 -18.77 -6.19
N GLY A 628 -3.33 -19.17 -5.96
CA GLY A 628 -4.43 -19.19 -6.92
C GLY A 628 -5.23 -17.87 -6.90
N PRO A 629 -6.39 -17.80 -7.58
CA PRO A 629 -7.23 -16.60 -7.64
C PRO A 629 -7.61 -16.07 -6.25
N ASN A 630 -8.17 -16.94 -5.39
CA ASN A 630 -8.64 -16.61 -4.04
C ASN A 630 -8.09 -17.60 -3.01
N SER A 631 -6.82 -18.03 -3.16
CA SER A 631 -6.27 -19.11 -2.33
C SER A 631 -4.79 -19.40 -2.42
N VAL A 632 -4.28 -20.18 -1.48
CA VAL A 632 -3.14 -21.06 -1.70
C VAL A 632 -3.60 -22.39 -2.29
N GLU A 633 -3.04 -22.72 -3.45
CA GLU A 633 -3.22 -23.99 -4.16
C GLU A 633 -2.11 -24.97 -3.77
N PHE A 634 -2.49 -26.19 -3.43
CA PHE A 634 -1.56 -27.30 -3.16
C PHE A 634 -1.67 -28.32 -4.27
N TRP A 635 -0.56 -28.62 -4.95
CA TRP A 635 -0.52 -29.60 -6.03
C TRP A 635 0.47 -30.71 -5.68
N GLY A 636 -0.02 -31.93 -5.49
CA GLY A 636 0.83 -33.09 -5.24
C GLY A 636 1.62 -33.43 -6.49
N ILE A 637 2.90 -33.76 -6.34
CA ILE A 637 3.82 -34.11 -7.40
C ILE A 637 4.32 -35.53 -7.14
N ALA A 638 4.13 -36.42 -8.13
CA ALA A 638 4.70 -37.76 -8.09
C ALA A 638 6.25 -37.66 -8.04
N GLN A 639 6.85 -38.33 -7.05
CA GLN A 639 8.23 -38.09 -6.62
C GLN A 639 9.31 -39.04 -7.08
#